data_AF-A0AAW0DN88-F1
#
_entry.id   AF-A0AAW0DN88-F1
#
_cell.length_a   1.000
_cell.length_b   1.000
_cell.length_c   1.000
_cell.angle_alpha   90.00
_cell.angle_beta   90.00
_cell.angle_gamma   90.00
#
_symmetry.space_group_name_H-M   'P 1'
#
loop_
_entity.id
_entity.type
_entity.pdbx_description
1 polymer ?
#
loop_
_entity_poly.entity_id
_entity_poly.type
_entity_poly.pdbx_seq_one_letter_code
_entity_poly.pdbx_strand_id
1 'polypeptide(L)'
;MDTLPPEILARIFEIGIHAWGTTLISKLSHTCRHWKSVVDSTPRLWGIIQVSKKSKRLDSHLTKAREAPLSVTVSGVQSLPPKLLSLARNWEFADVSILSLQGTRRDQFPSLEVLVLKGSSWREALQKETADAFFDGEHSPQSSLRSLTVDKVSNAKWVTGFLSPLVTYLKITAQDERYPVGHYLRRTDGAQHDVLSYLRRTPKLAELHIGCISIRIDNNRRDVHLPNLSTLCASQSTSPNTPECLAHICAPALQTLSISNTESTPSMWHAREIRSCRGLFTQWSHPSFIPVHLHTLELRHCLGPGDIPFLIRWLYRLPHLVRLIVQYDSHHVYESGESNDTEESNLLLALSLLKPVDANTQPVFGRRDVALCPSLYQLTMEVDVDVLDLLAVVKARGSRSSNTGALQVVYAPFCGDGTMDDVVTELKSSVHVASCTCLGCELEICASCQQSLNEPPSSSVTGRRFLSLTPKSSANDSFTVLCYNILCEQYASPNLYPYVPRDMLAWKSRKQRILEEIVHYRCDFVCLQEVDWAAYENFFVPGLGKEDYEGVYCPAWAKTMGAEKIRPTDGCAVFFRKNRYRLLEKKFIEYTDLAQQRQDLKTSNDVRERLLSRGNIAVLCLLESLTTGKHILLVNTHIFWDPKFKDVKLVQVGLLTEEIARMRNAGSLDTPVILCGDFNSLPDSGVYEFLSSGSVPKDHPDFMNCSYGRFTSEGMNHDLGIRSANATDGKERFPWTHYVAHFNGVLDYIWYSSAHLEINTILGEADSDYIEREKVVGLPNAHFPSDHIAILGEFSTKTG
;
A
#
# COMPACT_ATOMS: atom_id res chain seq x y z
N MET A 1 22.37 -22.21 13.99
CA MET A 1 20.96 -22.09 14.44
C MET A 1 20.82 -22.26 15.95
N ASP A 2 21.84 -22.78 16.66
CA ASP A 2 21.93 -22.78 18.13
C ASP A 2 22.30 -21.41 18.75
N THR A 3 22.23 -20.32 17.96
CA THR A 3 22.72 -18.99 18.33
C THR A 3 21.63 -17.93 18.49
N LEU A 4 20.38 -18.21 18.12
CA LEU A 4 19.30 -17.25 18.29
C LEU A 4 18.74 -17.33 19.71
N PRO A 5 18.60 -16.19 20.41
CA PRO A 5 17.95 -16.16 21.72
C PRO A 5 16.53 -16.77 21.67
N PRO A 6 16.13 -17.56 22.68
CA PRO A 6 14.79 -18.14 22.79
C PRO A 6 13.65 -17.13 22.58
N GLU A 7 13.85 -15.89 23.00
CA GLU A 7 12.87 -14.80 22.91
C GLU A 7 12.63 -14.37 21.46
N ILE A 8 13.68 -14.33 20.64
CA ILE A 8 13.58 -14.01 19.21
C ILE A 8 12.92 -15.17 18.47
N LEU A 9 13.32 -16.41 18.77
CA LEU A 9 12.68 -17.61 18.21
C LEU A 9 11.19 -17.67 18.56
N ALA A 10 10.83 -17.35 19.80
CA ALA A 10 9.44 -17.25 20.23
C ALA A 10 8.65 -16.24 19.39
N ARG A 11 9.19 -15.03 19.14
CA ARG A 11 8.51 -14.03 18.28
C ARG A 11 8.37 -14.50 16.84
N ILE A 12 9.39 -15.15 16.28
CA ILE A 12 9.33 -15.73 14.93
C ILE A 12 8.24 -16.81 14.86
N PHE A 13 8.16 -17.68 15.88
CA PHE A 13 7.13 -18.72 15.94
C PHE A 13 5.73 -18.13 16.04
N GLU A 14 5.56 -17.08 16.85
CA GLU A 14 4.30 -16.35 17.02
C GLU A 14 3.79 -15.79 15.68
N ILE A 15 4.68 -15.10 14.96
CA ILE A 15 4.44 -14.61 13.61
C ILE A 15 4.00 -15.78 12.71
N GLY A 16 4.79 -16.85 12.63
CA GLY A 16 4.46 -18.01 11.81
C GLY A 16 3.08 -18.62 12.11
N ILE A 17 2.69 -18.69 13.39
CA ILE A 17 1.38 -19.20 13.80
C ILE A 17 0.25 -18.28 13.33
N HIS A 18 0.44 -16.96 13.34
CA HIS A 18 -0.57 -16.02 12.84
C HIS A 18 -0.81 -16.14 11.33
N ALA A 19 0.21 -16.44 10.51
CA ALA A 19 0.00 -16.65 9.06
C ALA A 19 -0.47 -18.05 8.71
N TRP A 20 0.15 -19.09 9.30
CA TRP A 20 -0.02 -20.46 8.84
C TRP A 20 -0.89 -21.32 9.77
N GLY A 21 -1.37 -20.71 10.86
CA GLY A 21 -2.27 -21.30 11.83
C GLY A 21 -1.61 -22.18 12.88
N THR A 22 -2.41 -22.57 13.88
CA THR A 22 -1.94 -23.29 15.08
C THR A 22 -1.33 -24.67 14.80
N THR A 23 -1.57 -25.24 13.61
CA THR A 23 -0.94 -26.50 13.19
C THR A 23 0.58 -26.42 13.08
N LEU A 24 1.13 -25.21 12.93
CA LEU A 24 2.57 -24.96 12.86
C LEU A 24 3.29 -25.37 14.14
N ILE A 25 2.65 -25.24 15.30
CA ILE A 25 3.27 -25.52 16.61
C ILE A 25 3.75 -26.97 16.71
N SER A 26 2.99 -27.91 16.15
CA SER A 26 3.39 -29.32 16.09
C SER A 26 4.61 -29.52 15.19
N LYS A 27 4.73 -28.76 14.09
CA LYS A 27 5.88 -28.83 13.19
C LYS A 27 7.14 -28.27 13.87
N LEU A 28 7.01 -27.13 14.55
CA LEU A 28 8.08 -26.51 15.32
C LEU A 28 8.60 -27.44 16.42
N SER A 29 7.69 -28.08 17.16
CA SER A 29 8.00 -29.04 18.23
C SER A 29 8.73 -30.29 17.74
N HIS A 30 8.60 -30.65 16.45
CA HIS A 30 9.27 -31.82 15.86
C HIS A 30 10.58 -31.45 15.14
N THR A 31 10.92 -30.16 15.04
CA THR A 31 12.09 -29.72 14.27
C THR A 31 13.40 -30.04 14.98
N CYS A 32 13.55 -29.62 16.25
CA CYS A 32 14.69 -30.00 17.08
C CYS A 32 14.36 -29.84 18.57
N ARG A 33 15.22 -30.41 19.45
CA ARG A 33 15.05 -30.31 20.92
C ARG A 33 15.04 -28.86 21.42
N HIS A 34 15.87 -27.99 20.85
CA HIS A 34 15.93 -26.58 21.24
C HIS A 34 14.62 -25.85 20.91
N TRP A 35 14.09 -26.00 19.69
CA TRP A 35 12.83 -25.38 19.29
C TRP A 35 11.63 -25.94 20.04
N LYS A 36 11.63 -27.26 20.28
CA LYS A 36 10.66 -27.89 21.17
C LYS A 36 10.71 -27.26 22.56
N SER A 37 11.91 -27.03 23.11
CA SER A 37 12.08 -26.34 24.39
C SER A 37 11.50 -24.94 24.35
N VAL A 38 11.79 -24.14 23.32
CA VAL A 38 11.24 -22.77 23.16
C VAL A 38 9.72 -22.80 23.06
N VAL A 39 9.15 -23.73 22.27
CA VAL A 39 7.69 -23.88 22.14
C VAL A 39 7.04 -24.29 23.46
N ASP A 40 7.63 -25.26 24.18
CA ASP A 40 7.10 -25.72 25.45
C ASP A 40 7.30 -24.68 26.58
N SER A 41 8.34 -23.83 26.49
CA SER A 41 8.64 -22.76 27.46
C SER A 41 8.01 -21.40 27.12
N THR A 42 7.28 -21.26 26.01
CA THR A 42 6.64 -20.00 25.59
C THR A 42 5.12 -20.12 25.58
N PRO A 43 4.43 -19.82 26.71
CA PRO A 43 2.99 -19.97 26.83
C PRO A 43 2.18 -19.17 25.79
N ARG A 44 2.64 -17.98 25.39
CA ARG A 44 1.94 -17.09 24.44
C ARG A 44 1.69 -17.73 23.06
N LEU A 45 2.56 -18.64 22.61
CA LEU A 45 2.37 -19.37 21.35
C LEU A 45 1.12 -20.27 21.39
N TRP A 46 0.87 -20.88 22.55
CA TRP A 46 -0.31 -21.68 22.79
C TRP A 46 -1.56 -20.80 23.00
N GLY A 47 -1.36 -19.52 23.33
CA GLY A 47 -2.41 -18.53 23.49
C GLY A 47 -3.11 -18.10 22.19
N ILE A 48 -2.52 -18.37 21.02
CA ILE A 48 -3.18 -18.10 19.74
C ILE A 48 -4.20 -19.21 19.45
N ILE A 49 -5.48 -18.86 19.39
CA ILE A 49 -6.58 -19.80 19.19
C ILE A 49 -7.33 -19.47 17.90
N GLN A 50 -7.39 -20.43 16.99
CA GLN A 50 -8.18 -20.33 15.76
C GLN A 50 -9.25 -21.43 15.71
N VAL A 51 -10.52 -21.01 15.72
CA VAL A 51 -11.67 -21.91 15.69
C VAL A 51 -12.38 -21.80 14.34
N SER A 52 -12.54 -22.95 13.70
CA SER A 52 -13.30 -23.12 12.47
C SER A 52 -14.05 -24.45 12.50
N LYS A 53 -14.97 -24.67 11.55
CA LYS A 53 -15.67 -25.97 11.37
C LYS A 53 -14.72 -27.17 11.19
N LYS A 54 -13.43 -26.96 10.86
CA LYS A 54 -12.45 -28.00 10.56
C LYS A 54 -11.35 -28.15 11.62
N SER A 55 -11.45 -27.47 12.78
CA SER A 55 -10.39 -27.46 13.80
C SER A 55 -10.20 -28.85 14.44
N LYS A 56 -9.20 -29.61 13.97
CA LYS A 56 -8.76 -30.88 14.59
C LYS A 56 -7.81 -30.58 15.76
N ARG A 57 -7.90 -31.36 16.85
CA ARG A 57 -7.03 -31.27 18.05
C ARG A 57 -7.16 -29.99 18.90
N LEU A 58 -8.24 -29.23 18.74
CA LEU A 58 -8.51 -28.01 19.52
C LEU A 58 -8.40 -28.25 21.04
N ASP A 59 -8.95 -29.35 21.55
CA ASP A 59 -8.92 -29.63 22.99
C ASP A 59 -7.52 -29.81 23.56
N SER A 60 -6.59 -30.42 22.83
CA SER A 60 -5.21 -30.60 23.29
C SER A 60 -4.48 -29.27 23.32
N HIS A 61 -4.73 -28.41 22.33
CA HIS A 61 -4.18 -27.07 22.26
C HIS A 61 -4.70 -26.19 23.42
N LEU A 62 -6.01 -26.23 23.68
CA LEU A 62 -6.63 -25.51 24.80
C LEU A 62 -6.09 -25.95 26.16
N THR A 63 -5.75 -27.23 26.36
CA THR A 63 -5.12 -27.68 27.61
C THR A 63 -3.78 -26.97 27.85
N LYS A 64 -2.99 -26.76 26.80
CA LYS A 64 -1.69 -26.09 26.88
C LYS A 64 -1.81 -24.56 26.99
N ALA A 65 -2.88 -23.99 26.43
CA ALA A 65 -3.17 -22.56 26.48
C ALA A 65 -3.73 -22.09 27.84
N ARG A 66 -3.98 -23.00 28.80
CA ARG A 66 -4.77 -22.73 30.02
C ARG A 66 -4.27 -21.55 30.87
N GLU A 67 -2.97 -21.26 30.85
CA GLU A 67 -2.35 -20.20 31.64
C GLU A 67 -1.81 -19.04 30.77
N ALA A 68 -2.03 -19.09 29.45
CA ALA A 68 -1.56 -18.09 28.51
C ALA A 68 -2.62 -17.00 28.27
N PRO A 69 -2.21 -15.75 27.98
CA PRO A 69 -3.11 -14.75 27.41
C PRO A 69 -3.56 -15.20 26.01
N LEU A 70 -4.86 -15.07 25.72
CA LEU A 70 -5.47 -15.65 24.54
C LEU A 70 -5.84 -14.61 23.48
N SER A 71 -5.44 -14.90 22.23
CA SER A 71 -5.90 -14.21 21.04
C SER A 71 -6.78 -15.16 20.23
N VAL A 72 -8.08 -14.92 20.24
CA VAL A 72 -9.09 -15.85 19.71
C VAL A 72 -9.69 -15.34 18.41
N THR A 73 -9.68 -16.17 17.37
CA THR A 73 -10.36 -15.90 16.11
C THR A 73 -11.34 -17.04 15.79
N VAL A 74 -12.61 -16.69 15.55
CA VAL A 74 -13.68 -17.67 15.29
C VAL A 74 -14.33 -17.37 13.95
N SER A 75 -14.35 -18.36 13.06
CA SER A 75 -14.96 -18.24 11.74
C SER A 75 -15.90 -19.40 11.42
N GLY A 76 -17.12 -19.06 10.99
CA GLY A 76 -18.12 -20.04 10.54
C GLY A 76 -18.66 -20.97 11.62
N VAL A 77 -18.58 -20.60 12.91
CA VAL A 77 -19.11 -21.38 14.04
C VAL A 77 -20.17 -20.56 14.79
N GLN A 78 -21.34 -21.16 15.01
CA GLN A 78 -22.48 -20.48 15.64
C GLN A 78 -22.43 -20.46 17.17
N SER A 79 -21.73 -21.41 17.82
CA SER A 79 -21.58 -21.44 19.29
C SER A 79 -20.13 -21.76 19.69
N LEU A 80 -19.64 -21.10 20.72
CA LEU A 80 -18.28 -21.31 21.20
C LEU A 80 -18.13 -22.70 21.87
N PRO A 81 -17.02 -23.43 21.61
CA PRO A 81 -16.73 -24.69 22.30
C PRO A 81 -16.67 -24.52 23.84
N PRO A 82 -17.27 -25.42 24.64
CA PRO A 82 -17.32 -25.28 26.10
C PRO A 82 -15.95 -25.18 26.77
N LYS A 83 -14.96 -25.93 26.26
CA LYS A 83 -13.58 -25.91 26.78
C LYS A 83 -12.83 -24.62 26.44
N LEU A 84 -13.24 -23.92 25.39
CA LEU A 84 -12.69 -22.60 25.06
C LEU A 84 -13.34 -21.54 25.96
N LEU A 85 -14.64 -21.65 26.22
CA LEU A 85 -15.35 -20.78 27.18
C LEU A 85 -14.83 -20.93 28.62
N SER A 86 -14.40 -22.13 29.04
CA SER A 86 -13.79 -22.28 30.37
C SER A 86 -12.47 -21.50 30.54
N LEU A 87 -11.88 -21.03 29.43
CA LEU A 87 -10.68 -20.18 29.41
C LEU A 87 -10.98 -18.70 29.13
N ALA A 88 -12.26 -18.29 29.10
CA ALA A 88 -12.70 -16.91 28.79
C ALA A 88 -11.98 -15.83 29.61
N ARG A 89 -11.56 -16.15 30.84
CA ARG A 89 -10.83 -15.23 31.73
C ARG A 89 -9.49 -14.75 31.20
N ASN A 90 -8.87 -15.49 30.28
CA ASN A 90 -7.55 -15.17 29.75
C ASN A 90 -7.60 -14.50 28.38
N TRP A 91 -8.79 -14.23 27.83
CA TRP A 91 -8.92 -13.62 26.51
C TRP A 91 -8.49 -12.17 26.56
N GLU A 92 -7.51 -11.79 25.74
CA GLU A 92 -7.06 -10.42 25.54
C GLU A 92 -7.55 -9.86 24.19
N PHE A 93 -7.63 -10.70 23.17
CA PHE A 93 -8.13 -10.36 21.83
C PHE A 93 -9.20 -11.35 21.37
N ALA A 94 -10.27 -10.84 20.74
CA ALA A 94 -11.30 -11.66 20.11
C ALA A 94 -11.74 -11.09 18.76
N ASP A 95 -11.73 -11.90 17.71
CA ASP A 95 -12.40 -11.63 16.42
C ASP A 95 -13.42 -12.74 16.17
N VAL A 96 -14.70 -12.40 16.36
CA VAL A 96 -15.81 -13.36 16.39
C VAL A 96 -17.07 -12.78 15.76
N SER A 97 -18.01 -13.66 15.39
CA SER A 97 -19.36 -13.23 15.00
C SER A 97 -20.22 -12.95 16.21
N ILE A 98 -21.21 -12.04 16.08
CA ILE A 98 -22.19 -11.78 17.14
C ILE A 98 -22.88 -13.06 17.61
N LEU A 99 -23.23 -13.94 16.67
CA LEU A 99 -23.88 -15.22 16.94
C LEU A 99 -23.04 -16.12 17.85
N SER A 100 -21.72 -16.12 17.68
CA SER A 100 -20.82 -16.97 18.45
C SER A 100 -20.84 -16.66 19.96
N LEU A 101 -21.16 -15.43 20.35
CA LEU A 101 -21.20 -15.00 21.76
C LEU A 101 -22.59 -15.10 22.40
N GLN A 102 -23.62 -15.52 21.66
CA GLN A 102 -24.95 -15.73 22.23
C GLN A 102 -24.92 -16.79 23.35
N GLY A 103 -25.64 -16.52 24.44
CA GLY A 103 -25.69 -17.37 25.63
C GLY A 103 -24.47 -17.25 26.55
N THR A 104 -23.54 -16.34 26.26
CA THR A 104 -22.41 -16.03 27.16
C THR A 104 -22.73 -14.80 28.01
N ARG A 105 -21.82 -14.43 28.93
CA ARG A 105 -21.96 -13.19 29.72
C ARG A 105 -20.69 -12.37 29.67
N ARG A 106 -20.82 -11.04 29.69
CA ARG A 106 -19.67 -10.12 29.58
C ARG A 106 -18.67 -10.28 30.73
N ASP A 107 -19.14 -10.59 31.94
CA ASP A 107 -18.31 -10.83 33.14
C ASP A 107 -17.41 -12.07 33.02
N GLN A 108 -17.66 -12.96 32.05
CA GLN A 108 -16.81 -14.12 31.79
C GLN A 108 -15.47 -13.75 31.13
N PHE A 109 -15.35 -12.54 30.56
CA PHE A 109 -14.19 -12.07 29.80
C PHE A 109 -13.52 -10.82 30.42
N PRO A 110 -13.04 -10.89 31.68
CA PRO A 110 -12.47 -9.75 32.39
C PRO A 110 -11.20 -9.16 31.75
N SER A 111 -10.40 -9.97 31.06
CA SER A 111 -9.09 -9.56 30.50
C SER A 111 -9.18 -9.05 29.05
N LEU A 112 -10.38 -9.01 28.46
CA LEU A 112 -10.55 -8.73 27.04
C LEU A 112 -10.27 -7.26 26.74
N GLU A 113 -9.18 -6.99 26.00
CA GLU A 113 -8.74 -5.64 25.63
C GLU A 113 -9.18 -5.25 24.21
N VAL A 114 -9.28 -6.21 23.29
CA VAL A 114 -9.65 -5.97 21.88
C VAL A 114 -10.78 -6.89 21.46
N LEU A 115 -11.87 -6.31 20.94
CA LEU A 115 -13.03 -7.05 20.45
C LEU A 115 -13.42 -6.59 19.05
N VAL A 116 -13.41 -7.53 18.11
CA VAL A 116 -13.92 -7.37 16.75
C VAL A 116 -15.16 -8.25 16.60
N LEU A 117 -16.29 -7.60 16.34
CA LEU A 117 -17.60 -8.23 16.13
C LEU A 117 -18.01 -8.04 14.67
N LYS A 118 -18.28 -9.16 14.02
CA LYS A 118 -18.79 -9.19 12.65
C LYS A 118 -20.28 -9.54 12.66
N GLY A 119 -21.07 -8.74 11.96
CA GLY A 119 -22.48 -9.02 11.71
C GLY A 119 -22.67 -10.24 10.80
N SER A 120 -23.85 -10.83 10.87
CA SER A 120 -24.23 -11.99 10.07
C SER A 120 -24.86 -11.59 8.74
N SER A 121 -25.03 -12.54 7.81
CA SER A 121 -25.75 -12.25 6.56
C SER A 121 -27.21 -11.85 6.87
N TRP A 122 -27.84 -11.03 6.02
CA TRP A 122 -29.24 -10.60 6.21
C TRP A 122 -30.22 -11.78 6.40
N ARG A 123 -29.90 -12.96 5.87
CA ARG A 123 -30.68 -14.21 6.03
C ARG A 123 -30.62 -14.77 7.46
N GLU A 124 -29.55 -14.48 8.19
CA GLU A 124 -29.32 -14.92 9.57
C GLU A 124 -29.83 -13.87 10.59
N ALA A 125 -29.88 -12.59 10.21
CA ALA A 125 -30.38 -11.49 11.04
C ALA A 125 -31.89 -11.57 11.36
N LEU A 126 -32.68 -12.22 10.48
CA LEU A 126 -34.14 -12.36 10.59
C LEU A 126 -34.63 -13.17 11.80
N GLN A 127 -33.74 -13.83 12.57
CA GLN A 127 -34.17 -14.71 13.66
C GLN A 127 -33.71 -14.33 15.08
N LYS A 128 -32.57 -13.66 15.30
CA LYS A 128 -32.03 -13.47 16.67
C LYS A 128 -31.02 -12.32 16.82
N GLU A 129 -31.38 -11.09 16.49
CA GLU A 129 -30.57 -9.95 16.94
C GLU A 129 -31.26 -9.25 18.11
N THR A 130 -30.54 -9.14 19.24
CA THR A 130 -30.75 -8.15 20.33
C THR A 130 -31.70 -8.44 21.50
N ALA A 131 -31.56 -9.60 22.16
CA ALA A 131 -31.83 -9.76 23.60
C ALA A 131 -31.04 -10.96 24.15
N ASP A 132 -29.80 -10.73 24.59
CA ASP A 132 -28.92 -11.79 25.11
C ASP A 132 -27.99 -11.23 26.18
N ALA A 133 -27.76 -12.01 27.25
CA ALA A 133 -27.04 -11.58 28.46
C ALA A 133 -25.60 -11.08 28.24
N PHE A 134 -24.95 -11.42 27.12
CA PHE A 134 -23.65 -10.85 26.77
C PHE A 134 -23.75 -9.38 26.30
N PHE A 135 -24.84 -9.08 25.60
CA PHE A 135 -25.11 -7.81 24.95
C PHE A 135 -25.97 -6.90 25.84
N ASP A 136 -26.78 -7.48 26.72
CA ASP A 136 -27.57 -6.79 27.74
C ASP A 136 -26.67 -6.39 28.92
N GLY A 137 -26.50 -5.09 29.16
CA GLY A 137 -25.75 -4.62 30.32
C GLY A 137 -25.51 -3.12 30.32
N GLU A 138 -26.36 -2.40 31.05
CA GLU A 138 -25.96 -1.11 31.62
C GLU A 138 -24.91 -1.40 32.71
N HIS A 139 -23.66 -1.07 32.40
CA HIS A 139 -22.50 -1.12 33.30
C HIS A 139 -22.00 -2.53 33.70
N SER A 140 -21.00 -3.04 32.96
CA SER A 140 -20.02 -3.98 33.53
C SER A 140 -18.79 -3.17 33.99
N PRO A 141 -18.59 -2.95 35.30
CA PRO A 141 -17.50 -2.12 35.83
C PRO A 141 -16.10 -2.76 35.72
N GLN A 142 -15.95 -3.94 35.12
CA GLN A 142 -14.70 -4.72 35.08
C GLN A 142 -14.16 -4.98 33.66
N SER A 143 -14.64 -4.29 32.63
CA SER A 143 -14.14 -4.51 31.26
C SER A 143 -12.78 -3.85 31.05
N SER A 144 -11.78 -4.65 30.64
CA SER A 144 -10.45 -4.17 30.22
C SER A 144 -10.42 -3.65 28.77
N LEU A 145 -11.58 -3.52 28.12
CA LEU A 145 -11.70 -3.26 26.69
C LEU A 145 -11.17 -1.87 26.31
N ARG A 146 -10.23 -1.85 25.37
CA ARG A 146 -9.58 -0.65 24.81
C ARG A 146 -9.97 -0.40 23.36
N SER A 147 -10.20 -1.47 22.59
CA SER A 147 -10.53 -1.38 21.17
C SER A 147 -11.80 -2.18 20.85
N LEU A 148 -12.77 -1.53 20.22
CA LEU A 148 -14.00 -2.14 19.77
C LEU A 148 -14.22 -1.89 18.28
N THR A 149 -14.35 -2.96 17.51
CA THR A 149 -14.80 -2.92 16.11
C THR A 149 -16.10 -3.67 15.97
N VAL A 150 -17.10 -3.04 15.37
CA VAL A 150 -18.41 -3.62 15.06
C VAL A 150 -18.65 -3.40 13.58
N ASP A 151 -18.61 -4.46 12.78
CA ASP A 151 -18.71 -4.38 11.32
C ASP A 151 -19.98 -5.03 10.78
N LYS A 152 -20.74 -4.29 9.95
CA LYS A 152 -21.94 -4.76 9.21
C LYS A 152 -23.06 -5.33 10.08
N VAL A 153 -23.46 -4.60 11.12
CA VAL A 153 -24.52 -5.04 12.06
C VAL A 153 -25.82 -4.28 11.79
N SER A 154 -26.97 -4.96 11.82
CA SER A 154 -28.28 -4.34 11.60
C SER A 154 -28.79 -3.51 12.80
N ASN A 155 -28.48 -3.91 14.04
CA ASN A 155 -28.88 -3.18 15.24
C ASN A 155 -27.72 -3.07 16.26
N ALA A 156 -27.28 -1.84 16.54
CA ALA A 156 -26.16 -1.53 17.43
C ALA A 156 -26.57 -1.11 18.85
N LYS A 157 -27.83 -1.26 19.28
CA LYS A 157 -28.30 -0.82 20.62
C LYS A 157 -27.45 -1.32 21.79
N TRP A 158 -26.90 -2.53 21.68
CA TRP A 158 -26.06 -3.17 22.70
C TRP A 158 -24.64 -2.64 22.77
N VAL A 159 -24.15 -1.92 21.74
CA VAL A 159 -22.78 -1.39 21.69
C VAL A 159 -22.49 -0.48 22.87
N THR A 160 -23.54 0.24 23.31
CA THR A 160 -23.56 1.10 24.50
C THR A 160 -23.02 0.45 25.76
N GLY A 161 -23.24 -0.86 25.93
CA GLY A 161 -22.76 -1.63 27.07
C GLY A 161 -21.23 -1.79 27.09
N PHE A 162 -20.58 -1.75 25.92
CA PHE A 162 -19.14 -1.92 25.76
C PHE A 162 -18.35 -0.60 25.90
N LEU A 163 -19.05 0.53 25.82
CA LEU A 163 -18.44 1.85 25.91
C LEU A 163 -18.04 2.17 27.36
N SER A 164 -16.75 2.39 27.58
CA SER A 164 -16.14 2.66 28.88
C SER A 164 -15.00 3.68 28.78
N PRO A 165 -14.55 4.29 29.90
CA PRO A 165 -13.45 5.25 29.87
C PRO A 165 -12.10 4.68 29.44
N LEU A 166 -11.98 3.36 29.28
CA LEU A 166 -10.76 2.69 28.81
C LEU A 166 -10.70 2.54 27.30
N VAL A 167 -11.83 2.70 26.58
CA VAL A 167 -11.89 2.57 25.13
C VAL A 167 -11.18 3.76 24.46
N THR A 168 -10.16 3.46 23.66
CA THR A 168 -9.35 4.41 22.88
C THR A 168 -9.59 4.30 21.38
N TYR A 169 -10.11 3.17 20.89
CA TYR A 169 -10.46 2.96 19.48
C TYR A 169 -11.88 2.42 19.36
N LEU A 170 -12.69 3.03 18.48
CA LEU A 170 -14.06 2.60 18.19
C LEU A 170 -14.34 2.66 16.69
N LYS A 171 -14.72 1.53 16.11
CA LYS A 171 -15.27 1.46 14.75
C LYS A 171 -16.65 0.81 14.78
N ILE A 172 -17.64 1.49 14.22
CA ILE A 172 -19.01 0.98 14.10
C ILE A 172 -19.51 1.23 12.69
N THR A 173 -19.86 0.15 11.97
CA THR A 173 -20.50 0.20 10.66
C THR A 173 -21.79 -0.61 10.68
N ALA A 174 -22.88 -0.05 10.16
CA ALA A 174 -24.13 -0.78 10.01
C ALA A 174 -24.19 -1.57 8.69
N GLN A 175 -25.04 -2.60 8.63
CA GLN A 175 -25.28 -3.35 7.40
C GLN A 175 -26.11 -2.52 6.40
N ASP A 176 -25.70 -2.57 5.14
CA ASP A 176 -26.32 -1.85 4.02
C ASP A 176 -27.67 -2.51 3.63
N GLU A 177 -28.79 -1.83 3.93
CA GLU A 177 -30.16 -2.27 3.58
C GLU A 177 -30.48 -2.04 2.09
N ARG A 178 -29.65 -2.56 1.17
CA ARG A 178 -29.88 -2.52 -0.28
C ARG A 178 -31.08 -3.36 -0.79
N TYR A 179 -31.95 -3.85 0.09
CA TYR A 179 -33.16 -4.60 -0.25
C TYR A 179 -34.40 -3.93 0.35
N PRO A 180 -35.51 -3.80 -0.41
CA PRO A 180 -36.69 -3.09 0.02
C PRO A 180 -37.43 -3.92 1.08
N VAL A 181 -37.05 -3.75 2.34
CA VAL A 181 -37.91 -4.07 3.49
C VAL A 181 -38.56 -2.78 4.01
N GLY A 182 -38.91 -1.88 3.09
CA GLY A 182 -39.70 -0.67 3.35
C GLY A 182 -41.12 -0.93 3.88
N HIS A 183 -41.50 -2.19 4.15
CA HIS A 183 -42.83 -2.54 4.66
C HIS A 183 -42.87 -3.29 6.00
N TYR A 184 -41.76 -3.84 6.52
CA TYR A 184 -41.83 -4.66 7.75
C TYR A 184 -41.13 -4.08 8.99
N LEU A 185 -40.25 -3.08 8.86
CA LEU A 185 -39.65 -2.38 10.01
C LEU A 185 -40.34 -1.06 10.39
N ARG A 186 -41.51 -0.78 9.80
CA ARG A 186 -42.39 0.33 10.23
C ARG A 186 -43.17 0.04 11.52
N ARG A 187 -43.02 -1.16 12.10
CA ARG A 187 -43.75 -1.59 13.29
C ARG A 187 -42.87 -2.45 14.20
N THR A 188 -41.93 -1.83 14.89
CA THR A 188 -41.46 -2.31 16.21
C THR A 188 -40.84 -1.13 16.97
N ASP A 189 -41.66 -0.58 17.86
CA ASP A 189 -41.32 0.07 19.12
C ASP A 189 -40.17 1.10 19.13
N GLY A 190 -40.56 2.38 18.93
CA GLY A 190 -40.50 3.44 19.95
C GLY A 190 -39.18 3.89 20.58
N ALA A 191 -38.09 3.15 20.46
CA ALA A 191 -36.82 3.43 21.14
C ALA A 191 -35.65 3.34 20.16
N GLN A 192 -35.53 4.33 19.26
CA GLN A 192 -34.34 4.56 18.45
C GLN A 192 -33.37 5.42 19.28
N HIS A 193 -32.34 4.81 19.85
CA HIS A 193 -31.45 5.46 20.83
C HIS A 193 -30.28 6.21 20.17
N ASP A 194 -29.91 7.32 20.80
CA ASP A 194 -28.82 8.22 20.42
C ASP A 194 -27.43 7.62 20.74
N VAL A 195 -26.73 7.08 19.72
CA VAL A 195 -25.36 6.55 19.86
C VAL A 195 -24.39 7.61 20.39
N LEU A 196 -24.63 8.91 20.12
CA LEU A 196 -23.78 10.01 20.59
C LEU A 196 -23.85 10.13 22.11
N SER A 197 -25.03 9.95 22.71
CA SER A 197 -25.20 10.01 24.17
C SER A 197 -24.26 9.05 24.92
N TYR A 198 -23.90 7.92 24.30
CA TYR A 198 -23.03 6.91 24.91
C TYR A 198 -21.54 7.13 24.68
N LEU A 199 -21.15 7.89 23.65
CA LEU A 199 -19.75 8.30 23.44
C LEU A 199 -19.20 9.12 24.62
N ARG A 200 -20.08 9.76 25.41
CA ARG A 200 -19.72 10.42 26.68
C ARG A 200 -19.02 9.49 27.67
N ARG A 201 -19.28 8.19 27.56
CA ARG A 201 -18.67 7.16 28.41
C ARG A 201 -17.24 6.83 27.99
N THR A 202 -16.75 7.36 26.87
CA THR A 202 -15.41 7.07 26.32
C THR A 202 -14.56 8.35 26.19
N PRO A 203 -14.26 9.08 27.28
CA PRO A 203 -13.47 10.32 27.21
C PRO A 203 -12.05 10.15 26.69
N LYS A 204 -11.49 8.92 26.71
CA LYS A 204 -10.14 8.61 26.20
C LYS A 204 -10.11 8.18 24.73
N LEU A 205 -11.25 8.24 24.03
CA LEU A 205 -11.34 7.84 22.64
C LEU A 205 -10.40 8.69 21.78
N ALA A 206 -9.45 8.03 21.10
CA ALA A 206 -8.46 8.64 20.22
C ALA A 206 -8.86 8.51 18.74
N GLU A 207 -9.53 7.43 18.38
CA GLU A 207 -9.93 7.16 17.00
C GLU A 207 -11.37 6.65 16.92
N LEU A 208 -12.16 7.28 16.05
CA LEU A 208 -13.58 7.01 15.87
C LEU A 208 -13.92 6.84 14.38
N HIS A 209 -14.47 5.69 14.03
CA HIS A 209 -14.99 5.38 12.69
C HIS A 209 -16.49 5.09 12.77
N ILE A 210 -17.30 5.84 12.03
CA ILE A 210 -18.76 5.70 12.02
C ILE A 210 -19.25 5.53 10.57
N GLY A 211 -20.05 4.52 10.30
CA GLY A 211 -20.67 4.34 8.97
C GLY A 211 -22.07 3.74 9.03
N CYS A 212 -22.98 4.23 8.18
CA CYS A 212 -24.33 3.69 7.98
C CYS A 212 -25.26 3.67 9.22
N ILE A 213 -25.01 4.45 10.27
CA ILE A 213 -25.82 4.41 11.51
C ILE A 213 -26.96 5.43 11.44
N SER A 214 -28.21 4.98 11.52
CA SER A 214 -29.38 5.85 11.73
C SER A 214 -29.45 6.31 13.17
N ILE A 215 -29.06 7.57 13.41
CA ILE A 215 -29.10 8.20 14.74
C ILE A 215 -30.27 9.20 14.73
N ARG A 216 -31.28 8.95 15.57
CA ARG A 216 -32.25 10.00 15.92
C ARG A 216 -31.62 10.85 17.01
N ILE A 217 -31.37 12.12 16.69
CA ILE A 217 -30.98 13.13 17.67
C ILE A 217 -32.24 13.42 18.50
N ASP A 218 -32.22 13.04 19.78
CA ASP A 218 -33.31 13.35 20.69
C ASP A 218 -33.37 14.88 20.88
N ASN A 219 -34.56 15.47 20.99
CA ASN A 219 -34.74 16.93 21.04
C ASN A 219 -34.05 17.58 22.25
N ASN A 220 -33.65 16.79 23.25
CA ASN A 220 -32.80 17.18 24.36
C ASN A 220 -31.31 17.19 23.97
N ARG A 221 -30.95 18.01 22.97
CA ARG A 221 -29.57 18.27 22.50
C ARG A 221 -28.57 18.28 23.66
N ARG A 222 -27.70 17.28 23.72
CA ARG A 222 -26.53 17.36 24.61
C ARG A 222 -25.29 17.02 23.81
N ASP A 223 -24.32 17.92 23.86
CA ASP A 223 -23.06 17.79 23.15
C ASP A 223 -22.10 16.80 23.83
N VAL A 224 -21.35 16.06 23.03
CA VAL A 224 -20.38 15.06 23.47
C VAL A 224 -18.98 15.66 23.44
N HIS A 225 -18.28 15.62 24.56
CA HIS A 225 -16.90 16.12 24.64
C HIS A 225 -15.91 14.96 24.60
N LEU A 226 -15.08 14.90 23.55
CA LEU A 226 -14.06 13.88 23.30
C LEU A 226 -12.68 14.55 23.19
N PRO A 227 -12.02 14.86 24.32
CA PRO A 227 -10.81 15.68 24.34
C PRO A 227 -9.60 15.03 23.67
N ASN A 228 -9.55 13.70 23.59
CA ASN A 228 -8.42 12.94 23.06
C ASN A 228 -8.59 12.50 21.61
N LEU A 229 -9.75 12.78 20.99
CA LEU A 229 -10.08 12.29 19.66
C LEU A 229 -9.18 12.98 18.63
N SER A 230 -8.24 12.23 18.05
CA SER A 230 -7.31 12.72 17.03
C SER A 230 -7.77 12.39 15.61
N THR A 231 -8.51 11.30 15.42
CA THR A 231 -8.97 10.82 14.11
C THR A 231 -10.47 10.53 14.12
N LEU A 232 -11.20 11.14 13.19
CA LEU A 232 -12.63 10.93 13.00
C LEU A 232 -12.94 10.65 11.52
N CYS A 233 -13.45 9.45 11.25
CA CYS A 233 -13.84 9.00 9.92
C CYS A 233 -15.34 8.70 9.88
N ALA A 234 -16.07 9.31 8.95
CA ALA A 234 -17.52 9.13 8.79
C ALA A 234 -17.90 8.76 7.35
N SER A 235 -18.77 7.76 7.17
CA SER A 235 -19.37 7.40 5.86
C SER A 235 -20.89 7.61 5.81
N GLN A 236 -21.37 8.28 4.76
CA GLN A 236 -22.77 8.75 4.62
C GLN A 236 -23.71 7.81 3.85
N SER A 237 -23.23 6.66 3.36
CA SER A 237 -23.85 5.87 2.27
C SER A 237 -25.30 5.38 2.43
N THR A 238 -25.95 5.53 3.59
CA THR A 238 -27.35 5.10 3.78
C THR A 238 -28.14 5.86 4.86
N SER A 239 -27.54 6.80 5.62
CA SER A 239 -28.25 7.54 6.66
C SER A 239 -28.18 9.06 6.43
N PRO A 240 -29.33 9.73 6.24
CA PRO A 240 -29.36 11.15 5.93
C PRO A 240 -28.88 12.06 7.08
N ASN A 241 -28.74 11.59 8.32
CA ASN A 241 -28.48 12.49 9.47
C ASN A 241 -27.03 12.54 9.96
N THR A 242 -26.08 11.92 9.27
CA THR A 242 -24.67 11.81 9.73
C THR A 242 -24.03 13.17 10.05
N PRO A 243 -24.10 14.22 9.20
CA PRO A 243 -23.52 15.53 9.52
C PRO A 243 -24.12 16.19 10.77
N GLU A 244 -25.44 16.07 10.98
CA GLU A 244 -26.12 16.59 12.16
C GLU A 244 -25.61 15.90 13.44
N CYS A 245 -25.25 14.63 13.35
CA CYS A 245 -24.69 13.87 14.47
C CYS A 245 -23.27 14.31 14.82
N LEU A 246 -22.43 14.51 13.81
CA LEU A 246 -21.07 15.00 13.99
C LEU A 246 -21.03 16.40 14.59
N ALA A 247 -22.03 17.25 14.29
CA ALA A 247 -22.11 18.60 14.82
C ALA A 247 -22.05 18.63 16.36
N HIS A 248 -22.65 17.64 17.02
CA HIS A 248 -22.70 17.53 18.47
C HIS A 248 -21.43 16.96 19.11
N ILE A 249 -20.40 16.61 18.34
CA ILE A 249 -19.11 16.14 18.85
C ILE A 249 -18.17 17.35 18.98
N CYS A 250 -17.72 17.62 20.21
CA CYS A 250 -16.63 18.52 20.51
C CYS A 250 -15.33 17.70 20.63
N ALA A 251 -14.40 17.93 19.70
CA ALA A 251 -13.12 17.20 19.61
C ALA A 251 -11.96 18.19 19.44
N PRO A 252 -11.46 18.84 20.51
CA PRO A 252 -10.46 19.89 20.40
C PRO A 252 -9.09 19.40 19.91
N ALA A 253 -8.74 18.13 20.15
CA ALA A 253 -7.47 17.52 19.72
C ALA A 253 -7.52 16.88 18.33
N LEU A 254 -8.60 17.08 17.57
CA LEU A 254 -8.80 16.43 16.28
C LEU A 254 -7.74 16.89 15.26
N GLN A 255 -7.04 15.93 14.66
CA GLN A 255 -6.00 16.15 13.67
C GLN A 255 -6.44 15.73 12.26
N THR A 256 -7.31 14.72 12.15
CA THR A 256 -7.80 14.19 10.88
C THR A 256 -9.32 14.04 10.92
N LEU A 257 -9.98 14.68 9.96
CA LEU A 257 -11.42 14.51 9.69
C LEU A 257 -11.61 14.02 8.27
N SER A 258 -12.27 12.87 8.11
CA SER A 258 -12.71 12.36 6.81
C SER A 258 -14.21 12.12 6.81
N ILE A 259 -14.92 12.75 5.88
CA ILE A 259 -16.36 12.58 5.65
C ILE A 259 -16.53 12.18 4.20
N SER A 260 -17.03 10.96 3.97
CA SER A 260 -17.21 10.41 2.62
C SER A 260 -18.63 9.90 2.40
N ASN A 261 -19.11 9.97 1.17
CA ASN A 261 -20.30 9.24 0.73
C ASN A 261 -19.86 8.22 -0.34
N THR A 262 -20.13 6.93 -0.14
CA THR A 262 -19.52 5.84 -0.92
C THR A 262 -20.47 5.19 -1.94
N GLU A 263 -21.56 5.83 -2.34
CA GLU A 263 -22.42 5.27 -3.39
C GLU A 263 -21.72 5.36 -4.76
N SER A 264 -21.32 4.21 -5.29
CA SER A 264 -20.75 4.05 -6.62
C SER A 264 -21.80 4.10 -7.75
N THR A 265 -23.07 4.38 -7.46
CA THR A 265 -24.14 4.65 -8.46
C THR A 265 -25.33 5.31 -7.75
N PRO A 266 -25.61 6.62 -7.94
CA PRO A 266 -26.87 7.16 -7.46
C PRO A 266 -27.98 6.54 -8.31
N SER A 267 -28.82 5.71 -7.70
CA SER A 267 -30.10 5.39 -8.33
C SER A 267 -30.86 6.71 -8.49
N MET A 268 -31.45 6.94 -9.67
CA MET A 268 -32.19 8.14 -10.07
C MET A 268 -33.27 8.63 -9.06
N TRP A 269 -33.60 7.80 -8.07
CA TRP A 269 -34.65 7.99 -7.07
C TRP A 269 -34.13 8.51 -5.71
N HIS A 270 -32.81 8.46 -5.44
CA HIS A 270 -32.24 8.79 -4.12
C HIS A 270 -31.30 10.01 -4.10
N ALA A 271 -31.08 10.66 -5.23
CA ALA A 271 -30.27 11.87 -5.35
C ALA A 271 -30.83 13.11 -4.60
N ARG A 272 -31.96 12.96 -3.88
CA ARG A 272 -32.66 14.05 -3.18
C ARG A 272 -32.38 14.16 -1.67
N GLU A 273 -31.58 13.26 -1.07
CA GLU A 273 -31.40 13.23 0.40
C GLU A 273 -29.94 13.27 0.88
N ILE A 274 -29.01 13.89 0.15
CA ILE A 274 -27.74 14.32 0.78
C ILE A 274 -28.10 15.46 1.74
N ARG A 275 -28.10 15.21 3.06
CA ARG A 275 -28.30 16.31 4.01
C ARG A 275 -27.04 17.17 4.10
N SER A 276 -27.33 18.46 4.16
CA SER A 276 -26.41 19.57 4.24
C SER A 276 -25.43 19.47 5.43
N CYS A 277 -24.15 19.69 5.16
CA CYS A 277 -23.11 19.85 6.18
C CYS A 277 -23.14 21.23 6.89
N ARG A 278 -24.05 22.15 6.52
CA ARG A 278 -24.23 23.48 7.16
C ARG A 278 -24.25 23.44 8.68
N GLY A 279 -25.04 22.52 9.25
CA GLY A 279 -25.19 22.41 10.71
C GLY A 279 -23.88 22.05 11.41
N LEU A 280 -23.13 21.11 10.82
CA LEU A 280 -21.80 20.72 11.29
C LEU A 280 -20.83 21.91 11.27
N PHE A 281 -20.67 22.57 10.12
CA PHE A 281 -19.73 23.68 9.97
C PHE A 281 -20.10 24.89 10.84
N THR A 282 -21.39 25.16 11.01
CA THR A 282 -21.88 26.22 11.92
C THR A 282 -21.49 25.92 13.36
N GLN A 283 -21.76 24.70 13.83
CA GLN A 283 -21.47 24.30 15.21
C GLN A 283 -19.97 24.26 15.47
N TRP A 284 -19.19 23.70 14.55
CA TRP A 284 -17.73 23.59 14.67
C TRP A 284 -16.98 24.90 14.43
N SER A 285 -17.68 25.97 14.01
CA SER A 285 -17.15 27.34 14.04
C SER A 285 -17.24 27.97 15.43
N HIS A 286 -18.01 27.40 16.35
CA HIS A 286 -18.12 27.90 17.72
C HIS A 286 -16.79 27.66 18.49
N PRO A 287 -16.29 28.62 19.29
CA PRO A 287 -15.04 28.48 20.04
C PRO A 287 -14.95 27.24 20.93
N SER A 288 -16.08 26.74 21.39
CA SER A 288 -16.16 25.52 22.21
C SER A 288 -16.08 24.20 21.42
N PHE A 289 -16.25 24.22 20.10
CA PHE A 289 -16.29 23.01 19.25
C PHE A 289 -15.16 22.93 18.26
N ILE A 290 -14.51 24.05 17.98
CA ILE A 290 -13.56 24.14 16.89
C ILE A 290 -12.32 23.26 17.10
N PRO A 291 -12.01 22.36 16.14
CA PRO A 291 -10.80 21.55 16.18
C PRO A 291 -9.60 22.35 15.63
N VAL A 292 -9.01 23.22 16.45
CA VAL A 292 -7.90 24.10 16.01
C VAL A 292 -6.67 23.34 15.53
N HIS A 293 -6.48 22.09 15.95
CA HIS A 293 -5.35 21.22 15.59
C HIS A 293 -5.60 20.37 14.33
N LEU A 294 -6.66 20.65 13.57
CA LEU A 294 -6.99 19.88 12.37
C LEU A 294 -5.93 20.10 11.29
N HIS A 295 -5.22 19.03 10.91
CA HIS A 295 -4.18 19.03 9.88
C HIS A 295 -4.71 18.52 8.53
N THR A 296 -5.60 17.52 8.56
CA THR A 296 -6.17 16.91 7.35
C THR A 296 -7.69 16.97 7.38
N LEU A 297 -8.26 17.55 6.33
CA LEU A 297 -9.69 17.59 6.07
C LEU A 297 -9.99 16.95 4.73
N GLU A 298 -10.79 15.90 4.75
CA GLU A 298 -11.25 15.17 3.56
C GLU A 298 -12.78 15.17 3.50
N LEU A 299 -13.33 15.73 2.43
CA LEU A 299 -14.76 15.89 2.18
C LEU A 299 -15.08 15.30 0.81
N ARG A 300 -15.63 14.08 0.78
CA ARG A 300 -15.95 13.38 -0.47
C ARG A 300 -17.44 13.13 -0.65
N HIS A 301 -18.02 13.60 -1.74
CA HIS A 301 -19.43 13.41 -2.12
C HIS A 301 -20.42 13.76 -1.00
N CYS A 302 -20.07 14.72 -0.13
CA CYS A 302 -20.81 15.08 1.08
C CYS A 302 -21.21 16.56 1.16
N LEU A 303 -20.88 17.35 0.14
CA LEU A 303 -21.13 18.79 0.08
C LEU A 303 -22.17 19.12 -1.00
N GLY A 304 -23.18 19.91 -0.63
CA GLY A 304 -24.05 20.61 -1.58
C GLY A 304 -23.67 22.10 -1.74
N PRO A 305 -24.18 22.80 -2.77
CA PRO A 305 -23.79 24.19 -3.08
C PRO A 305 -23.93 25.16 -1.90
N GLY A 306 -25.03 25.08 -1.14
CA GLY A 306 -25.19 25.97 0.02
C GLY A 306 -24.46 25.53 1.29
N ASP A 307 -23.67 24.46 1.28
CA ASP A 307 -22.73 24.12 2.37
C ASP A 307 -21.45 24.97 2.29
N ILE A 308 -21.08 25.42 1.08
CA ILE A 308 -19.81 26.08 0.78
C ILE A 308 -19.58 27.37 1.60
N PRO A 309 -20.56 28.30 1.75
CA PRO A 309 -20.36 29.49 2.57
C PRO A 309 -20.03 29.16 4.04
N PHE A 310 -20.62 28.09 4.57
CA PHE A 310 -20.40 27.67 5.95
C PHE A 310 -19.06 26.95 6.10
N LEU A 311 -18.66 26.15 5.11
CA LEU A 311 -17.33 25.57 5.03
C LEU A 311 -16.25 26.65 5.03
N ILE A 312 -16.38 27.69 4.19
CA ILE A 312 -15.41 28.81 4.12
C ILE A 312 -15.28 29.50 5.48
N ARG A 313 -16.39 29.82 6.14
CA ARG A 313 -16.39 30.44 7.47
C ARG A 313 -15.69 29.58 8.52
N TRP A 314 -15.86 28.26 8.43
CA TRP A 314 -15.20 27.31 9.33
C TRP A 314 -13.70 27.19 9.05
N LEU A 315 -13.31 27.05 7.78
CA LEU A 315 -11.90 27.00 7.34
C LEU A 315 -11.10 28.23 7.81
N TYR A 316 -11.74 29.41 7.87
CA TYR A 316 -11.11 30.65 8.36
C TYR A 316 -10.60 30.52 9.80
N ARG A 317 -11.17 29.60 10.56
CA ARG A 317 -10.83 29.38 11.96
C ARG A 317 -9.86 28.21 12.15
N LEU A 318 -9.38 27.58 11.08
CA LEU A 318 -8.46 26.43 11.09
C LEU A 318 -7.05 26.84 10.60
N PRO A 319 -6.20 27.42 11.47
CA PRO A 319 -4.90 27.93 11.06
C PRO A 319 -3.88 26.84 10.70
N HIS A 320 -4.06 25.63 11.23
CA HIS A 320 -3.12 24.50 11.10
C HIS A 320 -3.50 23.48 10.03
N LEU A 321 -4.51 23.77 9.21
CA LEU A 321 -4.90 22.86 8.13
C LEU A 321 -3.80 22.79 7.08
N VAL A 322 -3.22 21.60 6.91
CA VAL A 322 -2.11 21.30 5.99
C VAL A 322 -2.63 20.69 4.69
N ARG A 323 -3.63 19.81 4.77
CA ARG A 323 -4.17 19.06 3.64
C ARG A 323 -5.69 19.22 3.55
N LEU A 324 -6.15 19.72 2.40
CA LEU A 324 -7.57 19.84 2.07
C LEU A 324 -7.89 19.00 0.83
N ILE A 325 -8.83 18.06 0.97
CA ILE A 325 -9.32 17.20 -0.11
C ILE A 325 -10.83 17.42 -0.24
N VAL A 326 -11.27 17.83 -1.42
CA VAL A 326 -12.69 18.13 -1.69
C VAL A 326 -13.14 17.45 -2.98
N GLN A 327 -14.27 16.74 -2.90
CA GLN A 327 -14.96 16.11 -4.01
C GLN A 327 -16.47 16.34 -3.87
N TYR A 328 -17.12 16.93 -4.87
CA TYR A 328 -18.57 17.16 -4.95
C TYR A 328 -19.12 16.70 -6.32
N ASP A 329 -20.40 16.31 -6.37
CA ASP A 329 -21.04 15.83 -7.60
C ASP A 329 -21.44 17.03 -8.48
N SER A 330 -20.86 17.17 -9.67
CA SER A 330 -21.14 18.29 -10.60
C SER A 330 -22.53 18.23 -11.25
N HIS A 331 -23.23 17.09 -11.12
CA HIS A 331 -24.54 16.86 -11.75
C HIS A 331 -25.74 17.54 -11.06
N HIS A 332 -25.58 18.18 -9.90
CA HIS A 332 -26.69 18.82 -9.17
C HIS A 332 -26.80 20.34 -9.32
N VAL A 333 -25.91 20.97 -10.09
CA VAL A 333 -25.88 22.44 -10.25
C VAL A 333 -26.83 22.94 -11.36
N TYR A 334 -27.30 22.08 -12.26
CA TYR A 334 -28.05 22.53 -13.44
C TYR A 334 -29.59 22.48 -13.36
N GLU A 335 -30.20 22.00 -12.26
CA GLU A 335 -31.68 21.88 -12.17
C GLU A 335 -32.38 22.88 -11.25
N SER A 336 -31.67 23.68 -10.44
CA SER A 336 -32.29 24.80 -9.71
C SER A 336 -31.84 26.12 -10.31
N GLY A 337 -32.65 26.70 -11.19
CA GLY A 337 -32.43 27.98 -11.87
C GLY A 337 -32.42 29.23 -10.97
N GLU A 338 -31.76 29.16 -9.81
CA GLU A 338 -31.45 30.30 -8.96
C GLU A 338 -29.92 30.46 -8.89
N SER A 339 -29.35 31.08 -9.93
CA SER A 339 -27.97 31.57 -9.93
C SER A 339 -27.87 32.79 -9.02
N ASN A 340 -27.79 32.56 -7.70
CA ASN A 340 -27.22 33.51 -6.77
C ASN A 340 -25.74 33.14 -6.52
N ASP A 341 -24.94 33.24 -7.58
CA ASP A 341 -23.48 33.23 -7.50
C ASP A 341 -23.03 34.48 -6.71
N THR A 342 -22.99 34.32 -5.40
CA THR A 342 -22.38 35.27 -4.48
C THR A 342 -20.92 34.89 -4.29
N GLU A 343 -20.02 35.87 -4.16
CA GLU A 343 -18.59 35.62 -3.88
C GLU A 343 -18.38 34.69 -2.66
N GLU A 344 -19.31 34.67 -1.71
CA GLU A 344 -19.33 33.80 -0.52
C GLU A 344 -19.54 32.30 -0.82
N SER A 345 -19.93 31.93 -2.05
CA SER A 345 -20.23 30.55 -2.44
C SER A 345 -19.15 29.91 -3.33
N ASN A 346 -18.10 30.65 -3.68
CA ASN A 346 -16.96 30.14 -4.45
C ASN A 346 -15.77 29.82 -3.53
N LEU A 347 -15.52 28.53 -3.30
CA LEU A 347 -14.43 28.05 -2.44
C LEU A 347 -13.05 28.44 -2.99
N LEU A 348 -12.81 28.33 -4.30
CA LEU A 348 -11.51 28.67 -4.89
C LEU A 348 -11.24 30.18 -4.79
N LEU A 349 -12.25 31.02 -5.05
CA LEU A 349 -12.14 32.46 -4.83
C LEU A 349 -11.82 32.76 -3.36
N ALA A 350 -12.53 32.16 -2.41
CA ALA A 350 -12.24 32.35 -0.99
C ALA A 350 -10.82 31.90 -0.59
N LEU A 351 -10.32 30.83 -1.22
CA LEU A 351 -8.97 30.34 -1.01
C LEU A 351 -7.89 31.27 -1.62
N SER A 352 -8.22 32.07 -2.66
CA SER A 352 -7.29 32.98 -3.34
C SER A 352 -7.21 34.39 -2.74
N LEU A 353 -8.17 34.79 -1.90
CA LEU A 353 -8.21 36.12 -1.29
C LEU A 353 -7.22 36.26 -0.09
N LEU A 354 -6.47 37.37 -0.08
CA LEU A 354 -5.52 37.77 0.99
C LEU A 354 -5.94 39.09 1.69
N LYS A 355 -7.16 39.20 2.25
CA LYS A 355 -7.48 40.27 3.24
C LYS A 355 -8.52 39.81 4.30
N PRO A 356 -8.40 40.29 5.56
CA PRO A 356 -9.32 39.96 6.67
C PRO A 356 -10.49 40.98 6.76
N VAL A 357 -11.61 40.87 7.50
CA VAL A 357 -11.84 40.47 8.90
C VAL A 357 -13.38 40.41 9.23
N ASP A 358 -13.71 39.64 10.29
CA ASP A 358 -14.85 39.57 11.24
C ASP A 358 -16.18 38.83 10.94
N ALA A 359 -16.48 37.89 11.84
CA ALA A 359 -17.68 37.06 11.85
C ALA A 359 -18.79 37.62 12.77
N ASN A 360 -18.59 38.79 13.39
CA ASN A 360 -19.58 39.70 14.03
C ASN A 360 -18.81 40.74 14.88
N THR A 361 -18.12 41.74 14.31
CA THR A 361 -18.60 43.12 14.03
C THR A 361 -17.43 43.92 13.46
N GLN A 362 -17.66 45.08 12.80
CA GLN A 362 -16.61 45.85 12.12
C GLN A 362 -15.26 45.86 12.88
N PRO A 363 -14.15 45.51 12.22
CA PRO A 363 -12.87 45.36 12.88
C PRO A 363 -11.99 46.59 12.69
N VAL A 364 -11.44 47.03 13.83
CA VAL A 364 -10.61 48.22 13.96
C VAL A 364 -9.21 47.97 13.36
N PHE A 365 -8.76 48.97 12.61
CA PHE A 365 -7.48 49.13 11.94
C PHE A 365 -6.27 48.57 12.71
N GLY A 366 -5.40 47.84 12.00
CA GLY A 366 -3.99 47.76 12.42
C GLY A 366 -3.21 46.45 12.23
N ARG A 367 -3.55 45.57 11.29
CA ARG A 367 -2.64 44.67 10.52
C ARG A 367 -3.49 43.86 9.55
N ARG A 368 -3.39 44.17 8.26
CA ARG A 368 -3.94 43.35 7.15
C ARG A 368 -2.97 42.17 6.94
N ASP A 369 -3.38 41.12 6.21
CA ASP A 369 -2.51 40.05 5.65
C ASP A 369 -2.52 38.67 6.37
N VAL A 370 -3.69 38.01 6.55
CA VAL A 370 -3.72 36.57 6.92
C VAL A 370 -4.56 35.79 5.92
N ALA A 371 -3.96 34.78 5.28
CA ALA A 371 -4.60 33.90 4.31
C ALA A 371 -5.57 32.91 4.97
N LEU A 372 -6.65 32.53 4.27
CA LEU A 372 -7.48 31.38 4.63
C LEU A 372 -6.61 30.11 4.66
N CYS A 373 -6.59 29.38 5.78
CA CYS A 373 -5.72 28.21 6.02
C CYS A 373 -4.24 28.48 5.67
N PRO A 374 -3.54 29.32 6.46
CA PRO A 374 -2.18 29.78 6.15
C PRO A 374 -1.11 28.66 6.16
N SER A 375 -1.43 27.48 6.69
CA SER A 375 -0.55 26.30 6.69
C SER A 375 -0.84 25.34 5.53
N LEU A 376 -1.75 25.69 4.60
CA LEU A 376 -2.19 24.78 3.55
C LEU A 376 -1.06 24.46 2.58
N TYR A 377 -0.57 23.23 2.65
CA TYR A 377 0.52 22.70 1.83
C TYR A 377 -0.01 21.93 0.61
N GLN A 378 -1.12 21.20 0.79
CA GLN A 378 -1.71 20.35 -0.24
C GLN A 378 -3.21 20.68 -0.44
N LEU A 379 -3.57 20.92 -1.70
CA LEU A 379 -4.96 21.09 -2.16
C LEU A 379 -5.30 20.00 -3.19
N THR A 380 -6.34 19.22 -2.92
CA THR A 380 -6.90 18.23 -3.85
C THR A 380 -8.35 18.58 -4.15
N MET A 381 -8.67 18.82 -5.41
CA MET A 381 -9.99 19.13 -5.94
C MET A 381 -10.38 18.04 -6.95
N GLU A 382 -11.30 17.14 -6.63
CA GLU A 382 -11.70 16.05 -7.55
C GLU A 382 -13.00 16.39 -8.30
N VAL A 383 -13.08 17.63 -8.78
CA VAL A 383 -14.29 18.27 -9.34
C VAL A 383 -13.90 19.19 -10.48
N ASP A 384 -14.79 19.43 -11.45
CA ASP A 384 -14.53 20.41 -12.51
C ASP A 384 -14.21 21.78 -11.89
N VAL A 385 -13.01 22.28 -12.18
CA VAL A 385 -12.49 23.56 -11.66
C VAL A 385 -12.19 24.50 -12.82
N ASP A 386 -12.49 25.78 -12.64
CA ASP A 386 -11.91 26.82 -13.50
C ASP A 386 -10.41 26.93 -13.17
N VAL A 387 -9.57 26.75 -14.19
CA VAL A 387 -8.12 26.76 -14.05
C VAL A 387 -7.58 28.14 -13.72
N LEU A 388 -8.28 29.21 -14.12
CA LEU A 388 -7.93 30.58 -13.74
C LEU A 388 -8.14 30.81 -12.25
N ASP A 389 -9.24 30.28 -11.69
CA ASP A 389 -9.52 30.35 -10.25
C ASP A 389 -8.48 29.55 -9.45
N LEU A 390 -8.13 28.35 -9.93
CA LEU A 390 -7.11 27.53 -9.31
C LEU A 390 -5.72 28.19 -9.37
N LEU A 391 -5.37 28.79 -10.52
CA LEU A 391 -4.14 29.55 -10.68
C LEU A 391 -4.12 30.77 -9.76
N ALA A 392 -5.25 31.46 -9.56
CA ALA A 392 -5.35 32.56 -8.62
C ALA A 392 -5.07 32.11 -7.18
N VAL A 393 -5.59 30.94 -6.76
CA VAL A 393 -5.27 30.33 -5.46
C VAL A 393 -3.77 30.06 -5.34
N VAL A 394 -3.18 29.44 -6.37
CA VAL A 394 -1.75 29.11 -6.40
C VAL A 394 -0.89 30.37 -6.31
N LYS A 395 -1.17 31.41 -7.11
CA LYS A 395 -0.43 32.69 -7.08
C LYS A 395 -0.56 33.40 -5.73
N ALA A 396 -1.75 33.38 -5.15
CA ALA A 396 -1.98 33.97 -3.83
C ALA A 396 -1.23 33.22 -2.71
N ARG A 397 -0.99 31.91 -2.88
CA ARG A 397 -0.39 31.04 -1.85
C ARG A 397 1.03 30.59 -2.13
N GLY A 398 1.59 30.94 -3.28
CA GLY A 398 2.86 30.46 -3.78
C GLY A 398 3.61 31.51 -4.59
N SER A 399 4.51 32.22 -3.93
CA SER A 399 5.75 32.72 -4.55
C SER A 399 6.92 32.21 -3.71
N ARG A 400 7.98 31.72 -4.37
CA ARG A 400 9.14 30.99 -3.85
C ARG A 400 10.05 31.76 -2.86
N SER A 401 9.53 32.74 -2.13
CA SER A 401 10.28 33.43 -1.07
C SER A 401 9.79 33.02 0.33
N SER A 402 10.51 32.07 0.93
CA SER A 402 10.79 31.94 2.38
C SER A 402 9.66 31.73 3.41
N ASN A 403 8.38 31.50 3.04
CA ASN A 403 7.33 31.27 4.05
C ASN A 403 6.98 29.78 4.25
N THR A 404 6.99 29.32 5.50
CA THR A 404 6.73 27.94 5.97
C THR A 404 5.25 27.51 5.90
N GLY A 405 4.50 27.95 4.88
CA GLY A 405 3.06 27.68 4.71
C GLY A 405 2.54 27.86 3.28
N ALA A 406 3.43 27.87 2.29
CA ALA A 406 3.05 28.02 0.88
C ALA A 406 2.42 26.73 0.34
N LEU A 407 1.42 26.87 -0.54
CA LEU A 407 0.82 25.76 -1.27
C LEU A 407 1.85 25.16 -2.23
N GLN A 408 2.20 23.89 -2.05
CA GLN A 408 3.23 23.21 -2.85
C GLN A 408 2.67 22.08 -3.71
N VAL A 409 1.53 21.51 -3.33
CA VAL A 409 0.97 20.33 -3.98
C VAL A 409 -0.48 20.58 -4.37
N VAL A 410 -0.78 20.44 -5.65
CA VAL A 410 -2.11 20.63 -6.23
C VAL A 410 -2.50 19.43 -7.08
N TYR A 411 -3.67 18.87 -6.81
CA TYR A 411 -4.31 17.84 -7.62
C TYR A 411 -5.69 18.35 -8.03
N ALA A 412 -5.95 18.55 -9.33
CA ALA A 412 -7.26 19.01 -9.81
C ALA A 412 -7.48 18.72 -11.30
N PRO A 413 -8.72 18.63 -11.82
CA PRO A 413 -8.94 18.45 -13.25
C PRO A 413 -8.85 19.80 -13.99
N PHE A 414 -7.65 20.17 -14.41
CA PHE A 414 -7.36 21.45 -15.09
C PHE A 414 -7.07 21.30 -16.60
N CYS A 415 -7.46 20.20 -17.23
CA CYS A 415 -7.06 19.87 -18.61
C CYS A 415 -8.25 19.54 -19.53
N GLY A 416 -9.42 20.17 -19.30
CA GLY A 416 -10.64 20.03 -20.10
C GLY A 416 -10.71 20.94 -21.33
N ASP A 417 -11.67 20.68 -22.23
CA ASP A 417 -11.89 21.42 -23.48
C ASP A 417 -12.09 22.93 -23.23
N GLY A 418 -11.21 23.74 -23.81
CA GLY A 418 -11.24 25.21 -23.70
C GLY A 418 -10.28 25.81 -22.67
N THR A 419 -9.54 24.99 -21.92
CA THR A 419 -8.49 25.49 -21.01
C THR A 419 -7.30 26.04 -21.80
N MET A 420 -6.77 27.20 -21.42
CA MET A 420 -5.60 27.78 -22.08
C MET A 420 -4.29 27.12 -21.61
N ASP A 421 -3.52 26.55 -22.54
CA ASP A 421 -2.25 25.84 -22.26
C ASP A 421 -1.23 26.69 -21.50
N ASP A 422 -1.20 28.01 -21.76
CA ASP A 422 -0.32 28.95 -21.06
C ASP A 422 -0.64 29.03 -19.56
N VAL A 423 -1.93 28.99 -19.19
CA VAL A 423 -2.41 29.07 -17.80
C VAL A 423 -2.06 27.79 -17.05
N VAL A 424 -2.23 26.63 -17.69
CA VAL A 424 -1.83 25.32 -17.13
C VAL A 424 -0.32 25.25 -16.93
N THR A 425 0.45 25.77 -17.89
CA THR A 425 1.91 25.84 -17.82
C THR A 425 2.34 26.74 -16.65
N GLU A 426 1.72 27.91 -16.52
CA GLU A 426 1.98 28.83 -15.41
C GLU A 426 1.64 28.18 -14.05
N LEU A 427 0.51 27.47 -13.95
CA LEU A 427 0.10 26.74 -12.76
C LEU A 427 1.14 25.70 -12.35
N LYS A 428 1.60 24.87 -13.29
CA LYS A 428 2.64 23.86 -13.05
C LYS A 428 3.97 24.46 -12.61
N SER A 429 4.31 25.65 -13.13
CA SER A 429 5.56 26.34 -12.75
C SER A 429 5.52 26.98 -11.36
N SER A 430 4.32 27.23 -10.82
CA SER A 430 4.12 28.01 -9.59
C SER A 430 4.13 27.17 -8.31
N VAL A 431 3.98 25.84 -8.40
CA VAL A 431 3.99 24.89 -7.27
C VAL A 431 4.99 23.75 -7.49
N HIS A 432 5.32 22.99 -6.44
CA HIS A 432 6.22 21.84 -6.56
C HIS A 432 5.60 20.68 -7.34
N VAL A 433 4.32 20.39 -7.09
CA VAL A 433 3.56 19.33 -7.75
C VAL A 433 2.21 19.89 -8.19
N ALA A 434 1.90 19.82 -9.48
CA ALA A 434 0.59 20.09 -10.04
C ALA A 434 0.19 18.97 -11.00
N SER A 435 -0.75 18.13 -10.58
CA SER A 435 -1.19 16.97 -11.38
C SER A 435 -2.66 17.07 -11.75
N CYS A 436 -2.96 16.83 -13.04
CA CYS A 436 -4.34 16.85 -13.51
C CYS A 436 -5.05 15.56 -13.05
N THR A 437 -6.21 15.67 -12.42
CA THR A 437 -7.06 14.52 -12.03
C THR A 437 -8.25 14.35 -12.97
N CYS A 438 -8.24 14.98 -14.15
CA CYS A 438 -9.33 14.78 -15.09
C CYS A 438 -9.28 13.36 -15.63
N LEU A 439 -10.44 12.80 -15.94
CA LEU A 439 -10.55 11.46 -16.50
C LEU A 439 -9.67 11.28 -17.75
N GLY A 440 -9.55 12.31 -18.60
CA GLY A 440 -8.65 12.27 -19.77
C GLY A 440 -7.17 12.18 -19.43
N CYS A 441 -6.70 12.80 -18.34
CA CYS A 441 -5.32 12.68 -17.87
C CYS A 441 -5.10 11.38 -17.07
N GLU A 442 -6.08 10.96 -16.26
CA GLU A 442 -6.06 9.66 -15.59
C GLU A 442 -6.16 8.48 -16.58
N LEU A 443 -6.72 8.72 -17.78
CA LEU A 443 -6.78 7.77 -18.88
C LEU A 443 -5.72 8.02 -19.98
N GLU A 444 -4.85 9.02 -19.82
CA GLU A 444 -3.73 9.36 -20.72
C GLU A 444 -4.11 9.81 -22.16
N ILE A 445 -5.31 10.37 -22.35
CA ILE A 445 -5.90 10.75 -23.66
C ILE A 445 -5.69 12.26 -23.98
N CYS A 446 -5.27 13.09 -23.02
CA CYS A 446 -5.18 14.55 -23.19
C CYS A 446 -3.90 15.01 -23.93
N ALA A 447 -4.03 15.44 -25.19
CA ALA A 447 -2.93 15.86 -26.04
C ALA A 447 -2.22 17.17 -25.60
N SER A 448 -2.94 18.12 -24.98
CA SER A 448 -2.35 19.39 -24.52
C SER A 448 -1.36 19.22 -23.37
N CYS A 449 -1.57 18.22 -22.52
CA CYS A 449 -0.64 17.88 -21.44
C CYS A 449 0.57 17.05 -21.89
N GLN A 450 0.58 16.52 -23.12
CA GLN A 450 1.66 15.68 -23.65
C GLN A 450 2.85 16.47 -24.20
N GLN A 451 2.67 17.75 -24.56
CA GLN A 451 3.74 18.56 -25.19
C GLN A 451 4.81 19.07 -24.22
N SER A 452 4.60 19.03 -22.90
CA SER A 452 5.63 19.37 -21.90
C SER A 452 6.40 18.15 -21.34
N LEU A 453 6.24 16.96 -21.94
CA LEU A 453 6.74 15.68 -21.39
C LEU A 453 7.94 15.09 -22.16
N ASN A 454 8.59 15.87 -23.02
CA ASN A 454 9.78 15.43 -23.76
C ASN A 454 11.09 15.57 -22.96
N GLU A 455 11.03 16.00 -21.69
CA GLU A 455 12.12 15.83 -20.74
C GLU A 455 11.71 14.82 -19.66
N PRO A 456 12.59 13.88 -19.27
CA PRO A 456 12.32 13.01 -18.14
C PRO A 456 12.04 13.88 -16.90
N PRO A 457 10.95 13.61 -16.14
CA PRO A 457 10.58 14.42 -14.98
C PRO A 457 11.74 14.50 -13.99
N SER A 458 12.08 15.71 -13.56
CA SER A 458 13.22 15.99 -12.67
C SER A 458 12.98 15.61 -11.20
N SER A 459 11.78 15.17 -10.86
CA SER A 459 11.42 14.71 -9.50
C SER A 459 10.56 13.46 -9.57
N SER A 460 11.07 12.34 -9.06
CA SER A 460 10.31 11.10 -8.97
C SER A 460 9.19 11.20 -7.93
N VAL A 461 8.16 10.35 -8.07
CA VAL A 461 7.10 10.12 -7.05
C VAL A 461 7.69 9.73 -5.69
N THR A 462 8.92 9.22 -5.68
CA THR A 462 9.70 8.76 -4.51
C THR A 462 10.77 9.76 -4.04
N GLY A 463 10.83 10.97 -4.62
CA GLY A 463 11.83 12.00 -4.28
C GLY A 463 13.26 11.72 -4.77
N ARG A 464 13.44 10.66 -5.55
CA ARG A 464 14.73 10.21 -6.10
C ARG A 464 15.14 11.06 -7.30
N ARG A 465 16.44 11.34 -7.40
CA ARG A 465 17.03 12.21 -8.42
C ARG A 465 17.96 11.44 -9.34
N PHE A 466 17.97 11.79 -10.62
CA PHE A 466 18.96 11.25 -11.56
C PHE A 466 20.35 11.81 -11.26
N LEU A 467 21.33 10.92 -11.24
CA LEU A 467 22.75 11.23 -11.13
C LEU A 467 23.38 11.14 -12.52
N SER A 468 23.96 12.25 -13.00
CA SER A 468 24.72 12.25 -14.26
C SER A 468 26.12 11.69 -14.02
N LEU A 469 26.50 10.70 -14.83
CA LEU A 469 27.78 9.98 -14.74
C LEU A 469 28.74 10.42 -15.84
N THR A 470 28.21 10.72 -17.03
CA THR A 470 28.98 11.26 -18.16
C THR A 470 28.28 12.48 -18.75
N PRO A 471 29.01 13.40 -19.41
CA PRO A 471 28.41 14.51 -20.14
C PRO A 471 27.56 13.97 -21.30
N LYS A 472 26.30 14.42 -21.42
CA LYS A 472 25.41 14.01 -22.51
C LYS A 472 26.04 14.37 -23.87
N SER A 473 26.51 13.35 -24.59
CA SER A 473 26.84 13.46 -26.02
C SER A 473 25.54 13.52 -26.81
N SER A 474 25.33 14.59 -27.58
CA SER A 474 24.13 14.80 -28.41
C SER A 474 24.06 13.91 -29.65
N ALA A 475 24.96 12.93 -29.81
CA ALA A 475 25.17 12.20 -31.07
C ALA A 475 24.92 10.68 -31.01
N ASN A 476 24.73 10.06 -29.83
CA ASN A 476 24.59 8.60 -29.70
C ASN A 476 23.14 8.18 -29.42
N ASP A 477 22.68 7.09 -30.07
CA ASP A 477 21.38 6.45 -29.80
C ASP A 477 21.36 5.95 -28.35
N SER A 478 20.51 6.57 -27.51
CA SER A 478 20.38 6.28 -26.09
C SER A 478 19.08 5.55 -25.77
N PHE A 479 19.12 4.74 -24.71
CA PHE A 479 17.97 4.01 -24.21
C PHE A 479 18.01 3.84 -22.70
N THR A 480 16.85 3.59 -22.11
CA THR A 480 16.67 3.49 -20.66
C THR A 480 16.21 2.10 -20.24
N VAL A 481 16.73 1.63 -19.11
CA VAL A 481 16.42 0.30 -18.55
C VAL A 481 15.99 0.46 -17.10
N LEU A 482 14.82 -0.09 -16.74
CA LEU A 482 14.34 -0.25 -15.38
C LEU A 482 14.47 -1.72 -14.94
N CYS A 483 14.98 -1.97 -13.73
CA CYS A 483 14.95 -3.27 -13.06
C CYS A 483 14.24 -3.12 -11.70
N TYR A 484 13.22 -3.94 -11.44
CA TYR A 484 12.41 -3.78 -10.22
C TYR A 484 11.74 -5.07 -9.75
N ASN A 485 12.12 -5.54 -8.55
CA ASN A 485 11.35 -6.55 -7.83
C ASN A 485 10.13 -5.86 -7.18
N ILE A 486 8.92 -6.25 -7.58
CA ILE A 486 7.68 -5.52 -7.23
C ILE A 486 6.93 -6.09 -6.02
N LEU A 487 7.52 -7.05 -5.31
CA LEU A 487 6.93 -7.76 -4.17
C LEU A 487 5.59 -8.43 -4.50
N CYS A 488 5.63 -9.73 -4.77
CA CYS A 488 4.43 -10.50 -5.11
C CYS A 488 3.44 -10.51 -3.94
N GLU A 489 2.14 -10.52 -4.22
CA GLU A 489 1.09 -10.51 -3.17
C GLU A 489 1.20 -11.70 -2.20
N GLN A 490 1.60 -12.87 -2.70
CA GLN A 490 1.83 -14.06 -1.87
C GLN A 490 2.97 -13.88 -0.86
N TYR A 491 3.92 -13.00 -1.12
CA TYR A 491 5.06 -12.70 -0.25
C TYR A 491 4.84 -11.45 0.60
N ALA A 492 3.91 -10.57 0.21
CA ALA A 492 3.46 -9.38 0.95
C ALA A 492 2.63 -9.74 2.21
N SER A 493 3.20 -10.54 3.12
CA SER A 493 2.56 -10.98 4.34
C SER A 493 2.76 -9.97 5.47
N PRO A 494 1.72 -9.63 6.27
CA PRO A 494 1.85 -8.81 7.48
C PRO A 494 2.84 -9.36 8.51
N ASN A 495 3.26 -10.61 8.34
CA ASN A 495 4.28 -11.25 9.15
C ASN A 495 5.71 -10.85 8.80
N LEU A 496 6.00 -10.71 7.51
CA LEU A 496 7.31 -10.27 7.02
C LEU A 496 7.40 -8.74 7.11
N TYR A 497 6.25 -8.06 6.98
CA TYR A 497 6.12 -6.62 7.00
C TYR A 497 5.19 -6.14 8.14
N PRO A 498 5.50 -6.43 9.42
CA PRO A 498 4.61 -6.11 10.55
C PRO A 498 4.47 -4.61 10.84
N TYR A 499 5.40 -3.80 10.32
CA TYR A 499 5.39 -2.34 10.41
C TYR A 499 4.50 -1.68 9.35
N VAL A 500 3.91 -2.45 8.43
CA VAL A 500 3.08 -1.92 7.33
C VAL A 500 1.60 -2.21 7.61
N PRO A 501 0.71 -1.19 7.58
CA PRO A 501 -0.72 -1.41 7.67
C PRO A 501 -1.22 -2.39 6.59
N ARG A 502 -2.10 -3.32 6.96
CA ARG A 502 -2.57 -4.39 6.05
C ARG A 502 -3.18 -3.85 4.75
N ASP A 503 -3.95 -2.77 4.85
CA ASP A 503 -4.59 -2.15 3.68
C ASP A 503 -3.55 -1.57 2.72
N MET A 504 -2.43 -1.08 3.23
CA MET A 504 -1.32 -0.54 2.41
C MET A 504 -0.49 -1.65 1.78
N LEU A 505 -0.32 -2.78 2.49
CA LEU A 505 0.43 -3.94 2.04
C LEU A 505 -0.33 -4.76 0.98
N ALA A 506 -1.67 -4.70 0.98
CA ALA A 506 -2.49 -5.44 0.03
C ALA A 506 -2.22 -5.03 -1.43
N TRP A 507 -2.23 -6.00 -2.35
CA TRP A 507 -1.99 -5.79 -3.78
C TRP A 507 -2.84 -4.68 -4.38
N LYS A 508 -4.13 -4.60 -3.98
CA LYS A 508 -5.06 -3.57 -4.47
C LYS A 508 -4.53 -2.14 -4.28
N SER A 509 -3.76 -1.92 -3.22
CA SER A 509 -3.20 -0.61 -2.88
C SER A 509 -1.82 -0.38 -3.47
N ARG A 510 -1.00 -1.42 -3.63
CA ARG A 510 0.38 -1.31 -4.15
C ARG A 510 0.42 -1.24 -5.67
N LYS A 511 -0.40 -2.05 -6.36
CA LYS A 511 -0.34 -2.26 -7.81
C LYS A 511 -0.38 -0.97 -8.61
N GLN A 512 -1.23 -0.03 -8.21
CA GLN A 512 -1.43 1.22 -8.91
C GLN A 512 -0.20 2.11 -8.79
N ARG A 513 0.38 2.21 -7.58
CA ARG A 513 1.65 2.94 -7.36
C ARG A 513 2.82 2.32 -8.11
N ILE A 514 2.88 0.99 -8.21
CA ILE A 514 3.92 0.29 -8.99
C ILE A 514 3.79 0.65 -10.47
N LEU A 515 2.58 0.58 -11.02
CA LEU A 515 2.34 0.95 -12.41
C LEU A 515 2.66 2.43 -12.66
N GLU A 516 2.21 3.32 -11.79
CA GLU A 516 2.50 4.75 -11.85
C GLU A 516 4.00 5.03 -11.81
N GLU A 517 4.76 4.34 -10.96
CA GLU A 517 6.21 4.47 -10.90
C GLU A 517 6.87 4.03 -12.23
N ILE A 518 6.46 2.89 -12.79
CA ILE A 518 6.98 2.39 -14.07
C ILE A 518 6.64 3.36 -15.22
N VAL A 519 5.38 3.79 -15.31
CA VAL A 519 4.88 4.71 -16.35
C VAL A 519 5.53 6.08 -16.21
N HIS A 520 5.74 6.57 -14.99
CA HIS A 520 6.39 7.84 -14.72
C HIS A 520 7.80 7.91 -15.32
N TYR A 521 8.59 6.84 -15.19
CA TYR A 521 9.95 6.81 -15.71
C TYR A 521 10.04 6.60 -17.22
N ARG A 522 8.99 6.06 -17.87
CA ARG A 522 8.91 5.93 -19.34
C ARG A 522 10.09 5.18 -19.97
N CYS A 523 10.62 4.17 -19.27
CA CYS A 523 11.84 3.48 -19.72
C CYS A 523 11.65 2.68 -21.00
N ASP A 524 12.65 2.58 -21.86
CA ASP A 524 12.56 1.77 -23.08
C ASP A 524 12.41 0.28 -22.80
N PHE A 525 13.07 -0.18 -21.73
CA PHE A 525 13.04 -1.55 -21.24
C PHE A 525 12.67 -1.57 -19.75
N VAL A 526 11.77 -2.48 -19.38
CA VAL A 526 11.32 -2.67 -17.99
C VAL A 526 11.42 -4.15 -17.64
N CYS A 527 12.27 -4.49 -16.70
CA CYS A 527 12.50 -5.84 -16.20
C CYS A 527 11.93 -5.96 -14.78
N LEU A 528 10.86 -6.74 -14.62
CA LEU A 528 10.19 -6.95 -13.34
C LEU A 528 10.42 -8.37 -12.81
N GLN A 529 10.65 -8.50 -11.51
CA GLN A 529 10.65 -9.78 -10.78
C GLN A 529 9.44 -9.83 -9.84
N GLU A 530 9.10 -11.02 -9.36
CA GLU A 530 7.97 -11.25 -8.45
C GLU A 530 6.58 -10.86 -9.02
N VAL A 531 6.44 -10.97 -10.34
CA VAL A 531 5.17 -10.68 -11.03
C VAL A 531 4.30 -11.93 -11.00
N ASP A 532 3.11 -11.87 -10.40
CA ASP A 532 2.15 -12.96 -10.54
C ASP A 532 1.47 -12.94 -11.91
N TRP A 533 0.99 -14.11 -12.38
CA TRP A 533 0.34 -14.22 -13.69
C TRP A 533 -0.87 -13.29 -13.83
N ALA A 534 -1.69 -13.17 -12.79
CA ALA A 534 -2.90 -12.35 -12.86
C ALA A 534 -2.57 -10.85 -12.91
N ALA A 535 -1.52 -10.41 -12.20
CA ALA A 535 -0.96 -9.07 -12.30
C ALA A 535 -0.37 -8.82 -13.69
N TYR A 536 0.39 -9.76 -14.25
CA TYR A 536 0.91 -9.65 -15.61
C TYR A 536 -0.24 -9.48 -16.62
N GLU A 537 -1.13 -10.47 -16.72
CA GLU A 537 -2.16 -10.57 -17.75
C GLU A 537 -3.25 -9.49 -17.61
N ASN A 538 -3.76 -9.28 -16.39
CA ASN A 538 -4.96 -8.46 -16.19
C ASN A 538 -4.64 -7.01 -15.77
N PHE A 539 -3.39 -6.70 -15.43
CA PHE A 539 -3.02 -5.38 -14.92
C PHE A 539 -1.85 -4.74 -15.68
N PHE A 540 -0.67 -5.37 -15.75
CA PHE A 540 0.48 -4.78 -16.41
C PHE A 540 0.38 -4.77 -17.94
N VAL A 541 -0.08 -5.86 -18.56
CA VAL A 541 -0.29 -5.88 -20.03
C VAL A 541 -1.28 -4.79 -20.48
N PRO A 542 -2.48 -4.66 -19.91
CA PRO A 542 -3.40 -3.59 -20.30
C PRO A 542 -2.94 -2.21 -19.83
N GLY A 543 -2.27 -2.10 -18.68
CA GLY A 543 -1.74 -0.83 -18.15
C GLY A 543 -0.61 -0.26 -18.99
N LEU A 544 0.45 -1.05 -19.19
CA LEU A 544 1.62 -0.66 -19.99
C LEU A 544 1.35 -0.70 -21.49
N GLY A 545 0.37 -1.50 -21.95
CA GLY A 545 -0.03 -1.52 -23.35
C GLY A 545 -0.59 -0.17 -23.85
N LYS A 546 -1.16 0.66 -22.96
CA LYS A 546 -1.58 2.04 -23.26
C LYS A 546 -0.39 2.95 -23.56
N GLU A 547 0.74 2.70 -22.91
CA GLU A 547 2.00 3.42 -23.09
C GLU A 547 2.90 2.75 -24.15
N ASP A 548 2.30 1.99 -25.09
CA ASP A 548 2.97 1.31 -26.21
C ASP A 548 4.03 0.26 -25.82
N TYR A 549 3.93 -0.33 -24.63
CA TYR A 549 4.75 -1.48 -24.27
C TYR A 549 4.19 -2.80 -24.81
N GLU A 550 5.09 -3.68 -25.19
CA GLU A 550 4.83 -5.10 -25.39
C GLU A 550 5.54 -5.91 -24.29
N GLY A 551 4.90 -6.96 -23.79
CA GLY A 551 5.36 -7.76 -22.66
C GLY A 551 5.71 -9.21 -23.00
N VAL A 552 6.73 -9.74 -22.33
CA VAL A 552 7.08 -11.17 -22.31
C VAL A 552 7.17 -11.64 -20.86
N TYR A 553 6.44 -12.70 -20.52
CA TYR A 553 6.38 -13.25 -19.16
C TYR A 553 6.88 -14.69 -19.08
N CYS A 554 7.66 -14.97 -18.05
CA CYS A 554 8.13 -16.30 -17.68
C CYS A 554 7.66 -16.64 -16.26
N PRO A 555 6.73 -17.61 -16.07
CA PRO A 555 6.31 -18.03 -14.74
C PRO A 555 7.38 -18.87 -14.04
N ALA A 556 7.50 -18.68 -12.73
CA ALA A 556 8.17 -19.61 -11.82
C ALA A 556 7.17 -20.67 -11.32
N TRP A 557 7.62 -21.92 -11.23
CA TRP A 557 6.79 -23.04 -10.76
C TRP A 557 7.34 -23.64 -9.47
N ALA A 558 6.47 -23.83 -8.48
CA ALA A 558 6.82 -24.61 -7.30
C ALA A 558 6.82 -26.12 -7.66
N LYS A 559 7.97 -26.79 -7.50
CA LYS A 559 8.10 -28.26 -7.58
C LYS A 559 8.05 -28.86 -6.17
N THR A 560 7.09 -29.76 -5.91
CA THR A 560 7.17 -30.69 -4.77
C THR A 560 7.69 -32.03 -5.29
N MET A 561 8.65 -32.63 -4.59
CA MET A 561 9.24 -33.94 -4.95
C MET A 561 8.15 -34.95 -5.34
N GLY A 562 8.10 -35.34 -6.61
CA GLY A 562 7.19 -36.37 -7.14
C GLY A 562 5.85 -35.89 -7.73
N ALA A 563 5.58 -34.59 -7.82
CA ALA A 563 4.35 -34.06 -8.43
C ALA A 563 4.61 -33.19 -9.66
N GLU A 564 3.72 -33.26 -10.66
CA GLU A 564 3.66 -32.32 -11.80
C GLU A 564 3.48 -30.86 -11.32
N LYS A 565 3.84 -29.88 -12.17
CA LYS A 565 3.81 -28.43 -11.90
C LYS A 565 2.51 -28.03 -11.15
N ILE A 566 2.62 -27.81 -9.83
CA ILE A 566 1.44 -27.77 -8.94
C ILE A 566 0.67 -26.46 -9.10
N ARG A 567 1.36 -25.31 -9.01
CA ARG A 567 0.84 -23.95 -9.23
C ARG A 567 1.98 -22.97 -9.57
N PRO A 568 1.74 -21.97 -10.43
CA PRO A 568 2.65 -20.83 -10.56
C PRO A 568 2.64 -20.02 -9.26
N THR A 569 3.83 -19.61 -8.80
CA THR A 569 3.98 -18.74 -7.62
C THR A 569 3.96 -17.29 -8.07
N ASP A 570 4.96 -16.91 -8.85
CA ASP A 570 5.27 -15.59 -9.38
C ASP A 570 6.06 -15.80 -10.70
N GLY A 571 6.80 -14.80 -11.17
CA GLY A 571 7.56 -14.87 -12.41
C GLY A 571 8.34 -13.60 -12.72
N CYS A 572 9.04 -13.63 -13.85
CA CYS A 572 9.74 -12.47 -14.40
C CYS A 572 9.02 -11.96 -15.64
N ALA A 573 8.87 -10.65 -15.75
CA ALA A 573 8.32 -9.98 -16.92
C ALA A 573 9.36 -9.04 -17.53
N VAL A 574 9.37 -8.96 -18.86
CA VAL A 574 10.12 -7.96 -19.63
C VAL A 574 9.13 -7.20 -20.46
N PHE A 575 9.11 -5.88 -20.34
CA PHE A 575 8.36 -4.99 -21.22
C PHE A 575 9.33 -4.12 -22.02
N PHE A 576 8.99 -3.85 -23.27
CA PHE A 576 9.76 -2.98 -24.14
C PHE A 576 8.84 -2.12 -25.00
N ARG A 577 9.30 -0.91 -25.35
CA ARG A 577 8.53 0.01 -26.22
C ARG A 577 8.46 -0.52 -27.64
N LYS A 578 7.29 -0.99 -28.07
CA LYS A 578 7.09 -1.63 -29.39
C LYS A 578 7.27 -0.66 -30.57
N ASN A 579 7.18 0.65 -30.31
CA ASN A 579 7.45 1.71 -31.28
C ASN A 579 8.95 2.01 -31.47
N ARG A 580 9.82 1.50 -30.60
CA ARG A 580 11.30 1.63 -30.70
C ARG A 580 11.99 0.30 -30.92
N TYR A 581 11.40 -0.80 -30.44
CA TYR A 581 12.02 -2.11 -30.47
C TYR A 581 11.08 -3.20 -30.96
N ARG A 582 11.64 -4.17 -31.66
CA ARG A 582 10.95 -5.36 -32.14
C ARG A 582 11.58 -6.61 -31.54
N LEU A 583 10.77 -7.47 -30.95
CA LEU A 583 11.23 -8.78 -30.46
C LEU A 583 11.51 -9.72 -31.63
N LEU A 584 12.74 -10.23 -31.70
CA LEU A 584 13.16 -11.21 -32.70
C LEU A 584 13.06 -12.64 -32.17
N GLU A 585 13.61 -12.86 -30.98
CA GLU A 585 13.65 -14.17 -30.35
C GLU A 585 13.49 -14.04 -28.84
N LYS A 586 12.82 -15.01 -28.21
CA LYS A 586 12.74 -15.11 -26.75
C LYS A 586 13.08 -16.52 -26.29
N LYS A 587 13.73 -16.62 -25.13
CA LYS A 587 14.05 -17.88 -24.47
C LYS A 587 13.69 -17.84 -23.00
N PHE A 588 13.03 -18.90 -22.53
CA PHE A 588 12.74 -19.12 -21.12
C PHE A 588 13.71 -20.15 -20.55
N ILE A 589 14.27 -19.84 -19.40
CA ILE A 589 15.16 -20.73 -18.65
C ILE A 589 14.45 -21.12 -17.37
N GLU A 590 14.30 -22.42 -17.17
CA GLU A 590 14.03 -23.02 -15.86
C GLU A 590 15.32 -23.72 -15.41
N TYR A 591 16.00 -23.19 -14.39
CA TYR A 591 17.36 -23.63 -14.06
C TYR A 591 17.43 -25.12 -13.71
N THR A 592 16.37 -25.67 -13.11
CA THR A 592 16.29 -27.10 -12.82
C THR A 592 16.32 -27.95 -14.09
N ASP A 593 15.60 -27.52 -15.12
CA ASP A 593 15.47 -28.27 -16.36
C ASP A 593 16.77 -28.18 -17.15
N LEU A 594 17.38 -26.99 -17.16
CA LEU A 594 18.68 -26.76 -17.78
C LEU A 594 19.79 -27.60 -17.11
N ALA A 595 19.80 -27.68 -15.78
CA ALA A 595 20.75 -28.53 -15.04
C ALA A 595 20.52 -30.03 -15.31
N GLN A 596 19.27 -30.48 -15.47
CA GLN A 596 18.95 -31.87 -15.80
C GLN A 596 19.39 -32.27 -17.22
N GLN A 597 19.39 -31.31 -18.15
CA GLN A 597 19.87 -31.53 -19.52
C GLN A 597 21.40 -31.63 -19.62
N ARG A 598 22.13 -31.07 -18.64
CA ARG A 598 23.60 -31.07 -18.62
C ARG A 598 24.14 -32.36 -18.00
N GLN A 599 24.90 -33.12 -18.80
CA GLN A 599 25.33 -34.48 -18.43
C GLN A 599 26.24 -34.54 -17.20
N ASP A 600 27.11 -33.54 -17.00
CA ASP A 600 28.02 -33.43 -15.85
C ASP A 600 27.34 -32.95 -14.56
N LEU A 601 26.20 -32.25 -14.66
CA LEU A 601 25.41 -31.81 -13.50
C LEU A 601 24.37 -32.84 -13.08
N LYS A 602 23.71 -33.54 -14.03
CA LYS A 602 22.61 -34.47 -13.69
C LYS A 602 23.04 -35.62 -12.77
N THR A 603 24.32 -35.99 -12.81
CA THR A 603 24.87 -37.09 -12.01
C THR A 603 25.26 -36.65 -10.60
N SER A 604 25.37 -35.34 -10.32
CA SER A 604 25.72 -34.81 -9.01
C SER A 604 24.57 -34.97 -8.01
N ASN A 605 24.89 -35.46 -6.81
CA ASN A 605 23.95 -35.53 -5.69
C ASN A 605 23.61 -34.12 -5.17
N ASP A 606 24.59 -33.22 -5.11
CA ASP A 606 24.39 -31.83 -4.67
C ASP A 606 23.42 -31.08 -5.60
N VAL A 607 23.52 -31.30 -6.91
CA VAL A 607 22.54 -30.76 -7.87
C VAL A 607 21.14 -31.27 -7.55
N ARG A 608 20.98 -32.58 -7.33
CA ARG A 608 19.68 -33.20 -7.06
C ARG A 608 19.04 -32.69 -5.78
N GLU A 609 19.82 -32.56 -4.72
CA GLU A 609 19.33 -32.21 -3.39
C GLU A 609 19.15 -30.71 -3.20
N ARG A 610 20.06 -29.90 -3.77
CA ARG A 610 20.15 -28.46 -3.49
C ARG A 610 19.56 -27.59 -4.60
N LEU A 611 19.71 -27.99 -5.87
CA LEU A 611 19.29 -27.20 -7.04
C LEU A 611 17.91 -27.61 -7.60
N LEU A 612 17.65 -28.91 -7.80
CA LEU A 612 16.47 -29.38 -8.57
C LEU A 612 15.10 -29.10 -7.94
N SER A 613 15.07 -28.72 -6.66
CA SER A 613 13.85 -28.33 -5.96
C SER A 613 13.64 -26.80 -5.92
N ARG A 614 14.38 -26.04 -6.74
CA ARG A 614 14.36 -24.57 -6.80
C ARG A 614 13.89 -24.09 -8.18
N GLY A 615 12.61 -23.77 -8.30
CA GLY A 615 11.96 -23.38 -9.57
C GLY A 615 12.27 -21.96 -10.05
N ASN A 616 13.48 -21.44 -9.81
CA ASN A 616 13.92 -20.13 -10.28
C ASN A 616 14.05 -20.11 -11.80
N ILE A 617 13.88 -18.93 -12.40
CA ILE A 617 13.77 -18.76 -13.85
C ILE A 617 14.56 -17.56 -14.37
N ALA A 618 14.73 -17.50 -15.69
CA ALA A 618 15.14 -16.31 -16.42
C ALA A 618 14.44 -16.20 -17.77
N VAL A 619 14.32 -14.98 -18.29
CA VAL A 619 13.83 -14.67 -19.63
C VAL A 619 14.88 -13.89 -20.40
N LEU A 620 15.18 -14.33 -21.61
CA LEU A 620 16.08 -13.68 -22.55
C LEU A 620 15.26 -13.21 -23.75
N CYS A 621 15.47 -11.96 -24.18
CA CYS A 621 14.80 -11.34 -25.31
C CYS A 621 15.86 -10.71 -26.22
N LEU A 622 16.00 -11.24 -27.45
CA LEU A 622 16.77 -10.59 -28.50
C LEU A 622 15.86 -9.58 -29.21
N LEU A 623 16.22 -8.31 -29.09
CA LEU A 623 15.43 -7.17 -29.56
C LEU A 623 16.21 -6.41 -30.63
N GLU A 624 15.51 -5.88 -31.62
CA GLU A 624 16.07 -5.02 -32.67
C GLU A 624 15.54 -3.60 -32.49
N SER A 625 16.43 -2.60 -32.51
CA SER A 625 16.05 -1.20 -32.60
C SER A 625 15.45 -0.90 -33.98
N LEU A 626 14.23 -0.38 -34.01
CA LEU A 626 13.56 0.03 -35.24
C LEU A 626 14.23 1.24 -35.89
N THR A 627 14.98 2.03 -35.13
CA THR A 627 15.68 3.22 -35.62
C THR A 627 17.04 2.86 -36.23
N THR A 628 17.81 1.98 -35.58
CA THR A 628 19.19 1.68 -36.00
C THR A 628 19.38 0.31 -36.62
N GLY A 629 18.40 -0.59 -36.53
CA GLY A 629 18.52 -1.99 -36.94
C GLY A 629 19.49 -2.80 -36.08
N LYS A 630 20.05 -2.22 -35.00
CA LYS A 630 20.99 -2.90 -34.11
C LYS A 630 20.26 -3.80 -33.14
N HIS A 631 20.89 -4.92 -32.77
CA HIS A 631 20.36 -5.86 -31.80
C HIS A 631 20.79 -5.52 -30.37
N ILE A 632 19.96 -5.88 -29.40
CA ILE A 632 20.26 -5.86 -27.96
C ILE A 632 19.71 -7.16 -27.35
N LEU A 633 20.52 -7.84 -26.53
CA LEU A 633 20.08 -8.99 -25.76
C LEU A 633 19.72 -8.53 -24.34
N LEU A 634 18.42 -8.46 -24.06
CA LEU A 634 17.88 -8.11 -22.75
C LEU A 634 17.57 -9.38 -21.96
N VAL A 635 18.05 -9.44 -20.73
CA VAL A 635 17.90 -10.60 -19.84
C VAL A 635 17.32 -10.16 -18.52
N ASN A 636 16.37 -10.93 -17.99
CA ASN A 636 15.78 -10.72 -16.68
C ASN A 636 15.73 -12.04 -15.89
N THR A 637 16.13 -12.03 -14.61
CA THR A 637 16.14 -13.22 -13.75
C THR A 637 15.78 -12.90 -12.30
N HIS A 638 15.34 -13.93 -11.57
CA HIS A 638 15.19 -13.91 -10.11
C HIS A 638 15.86 -15.16 -9.51
N ILE A 639 17.05 -14.97 -8.95
CA ILE A 639 17.92 -16.02 -8.41
C ILE A 639 17.46 -16.44 -7.02
N PHE A 640 17.80 -17.66 -6.59
CA PHE A 640 17.34 -18.22 -5.33
C PHE A 640 17.70 -17.35 -4.11
N TRP A 641 16.74 -17.20 -3.17
CA TRP A 641 16.83 -16.20 -2.10
C TRP A 641 17.68 -16.62 -0.88
N ASP A 642 17.61 -17.88 -0.45
CA ASP A 642 18.16 -18.29 0.86
C ASP A 642 19.70 -18.07 0.94
N PRO A 643 20.20 -17.27 1.89
CA PRO A 643 21.63 -17.00 2.07
C PRO A 643 22.51 -18.24 2.29
N LYS A 644 21.93 -19.38 2.72
CA LYS A 644 22.64 -20.65 2.93
C LYS A 644 22.94 -21.42 1.65
N PHE A 645 22.50 -20.90 0.50
CA PHE A 645 22.58 -21.58 -0.79
C PHE A 645 23.35 -20.75 -1.82
N LYS A 646 24.42 -20.06 -1.41
CA LYS A 646 25.30 -19.28 -2.30
C LYS A 646 25.82 -20.10 -3.49
N ASP A 647 26.06 -21.38 -3.27
CA ASP A 647 26.47 -22.36 -4.27
C ASP A 647 25.39 -22.54 -5.36
N VAL A 648 24.12 -22.66 -4.97
CA VAL A 648 22.98 -22.73 -5.90
C VAL A 648 22.87 -21.43 -6.69
N LYS A 649 23.01 -20.27 -6.05
CA LYS A 649 22.98 -18.96 -6.72
C LYS A 649 24.08 -18.86 -7.77
N LEU A 650 25.29 -19.25 -7.41
CA LEU A 650 26.46 -19.26 -8.30
C LEU A 650 26.26 -20.20 -9.50
N VAL A 651 25.76 -21.41 -9.27
CA VAL A 651 25.47 -22.37 -10.35
C VAL A 651 24.34 -21.89 -11.27
N GLN A 652 23.28 -21.28 -10.73
CA GLN A 652 22.20 -20.69 -11.53
C GLN A 652 22.75 -19.59 -12.46
N VAL A 653 23.60 -18.70 -11.94
CA VAL A 653 24.23 -17.64 -12.74
C VAL A 653 25.22 -18.22 -13.75
N GLY A 654 25.97 -19.27 -13.40
CA GLY A 654 26.81 -20.00 -14.35
C GLY A 654 26.03 -20.51 -15.56
N LEU A 655 24.95 -21.25 -15.30
CA LEU A 655 24.03 -21.72 -16.34
C LEU A 655 23.45 -20.56 -17.16
N LEU A 656 23.06 -19.45 -16.52
CA LEU A 656 22.55 -18.27 -17.20
C LEU A 656 23.58 -17.70 -18.18
N THR A 657 24.83 -17.51 -17.76
CA THR A 657 25.88 -16.92 -18.61
C THR A 657 26.22 -17.80 -19.82
N GLU A 658 26.17 -19.13 -19.69
CA GLU A 658 26.32 -20.05 -20.82
C GLU A 658 25.17 -19.90 -21.85
N GLU A 659 23.93 -19.69 -21.39
CA GLU A 659 22.78 -19.45 -22.28
C GLU A 659 22.81 -18.07 -22.93
N ILE A 660 23.23 -17.04 -22.20
CA ILE A 660 23.45 -15.70 -22.75
C ILE A 660 24.50 -15.76 -23.86
N ALA A 661 25.64 -16.41 -23.60
CA ALA A 661 26.68 -16.56 -24.61
C ALA A 661 26.18 -17.32 -25.85
N ARG A 662 25.38 -18.37 -25.66
CA ARG A 662 24.79 -19.12 -26.78
C ARG A 662 23.84 -18.28 -27.64
N MET A 663 22.95 -17.52 -27.00
CA MET A 663 21.98 -16.68 -27.71
C MET A 663 22.65 -15.46 -28.36
N ARG A 664 23.64 -14.84 -27.69
CA ARG A 664 24.49 -13.78 -28.25
C ARG A 664 25.20 -14.25 -29.52
N ASN A 665 25.85 -15.42 -29.46
CA ASN A 665 26.63 -15.97 -30.57
C ASN A 665 25.75 -16.42 -31.75
N ALA A 666 24.48 -16.79 -31.51
CA ALA A 666 23.53 -17.11 -32.57
C ALA A 666 23.04 -15.88 -33.34
N GLY A 667 23.00 -14.70 -32.69
CA GLY A 667 22.68 -13.43 -33.32
C GLY A 667 23.89 -12.76 -33.99
N SER A 668 24.78 -12.20 -33.17
CA SER A 668 26.07 -11.59 -33.58
C SER A 668 26.95 -11.43 -32.34
N LEU A 669 28.25 -11.67 -32.47
CA LEU A 669 29.25 -11.51 -31.39
C LEU A 669 29.25 -10.10 -30.78
N ASP A 670 28.92 -9.09 -31.58
CA ASP A 670 28.89 -7.68 -31.18
C ASP A 670 27.55 -7.25 -30.53
N THR A 671 26.63 -8.19 -30.29
CA THR A 671 25.33 -7.86 -29.69
C THR A 671 25.53 -7.45 -28.22
N PRO A 672 25.22 -6.19 -27.83
CA PRO A 672 25.29 -5.77 -26.44
C PRO A 672 24.32 -6.55 -25.56
N VAL A 673 24.74 -6.80 -24.32
CA VAL A 673 23.95 -7.51 -23.31
C VAL A 673 23.56 -6.55 -22.20
N ILE A 674 22.28 -6.54 -21.84
CA ILE A 674 21.75 -5.96 -20.60
C ILE A 674 21.18 -7.11 -19.78
N LEU A 675 21.73 -7.35 -18.59
CA LEU A 675 21.29 -8.38 -17.67
C LEU A 675 20.76 -7.74 -16.38
N CYS A 676 19.44 -7.76 -16.23
CA CYS A 676 18.71 -7.29 -15.08
C CYS A 676 18.32 -8.47 -14.17
N GLY A 677 18.12 -8.19 -12.89
CA GLY A 677 17.51 -9.16 -12.00
C GLY A 677 17.70 -8.86 -10.52
N ASP A 678 16.92 -9.57 -9.72
CA ASP A 678 17.20 -9.80 -8.31
C ASP A 678 18.10 -11.04 -8.20
N PHE A 679 19.36 -10.80 -7.86
CA PHE A 679 20.36 -11.86 -7.74
C PHE A 679 20.40 -12.46 -6.35
N ASN A 680 19.68 -11.88 -5.39
CA ASN A 680 19.72 -12.26 -3.98
C ASN A 680 21.17 -12.42 -3.45
N SER A 681 22.10 -11.63 -3.98
CA SER A 681 23.54 -11.79 -3.78
C SER A 681 24.18 -10.43 -3.55
N LEU A 682 24.90 -10.28 -2.44
CA LEU A 682 25.60 -9.05 -2.06
C LEU A 682 26.85 -8.80 -2.93
N PRO A 683 27.40 -7.57 -2.96
CA PRO A 683 28.58 -7.24 -3.76
C PRO A 683 29.87 -8.01 -3.39
N ASP A 684 29.91 -8.64 -2.22
CA ASP A 684 31.02 -9.47 -1.72
C ASP A 684 30.81 -10.98 -2.01
N SER A 685 29.80 -11.34 -2.79
CA SER A 685 29.48 -12.73 -3.14
C SER A 685 30.25 -13.25 -4.36
N GLY A 686 30.39 -14.57 -4.46
CA GLY A 686 30.94 -15.22 -5.65
C GLY A 686 30.12 -15.00 -6.91
N VAL A 687 28.81 -14.72 -6.79
CA VAL A 687 27.96 -14.33 -7.92
C VAL A 687 28.40 -12.98 -8.50
N TYR A 688 28.61 -11.99 -7.64
CA TYR A 688 29.07 -10.67 -8.05
C TYR A 688 30.50 -10.73 -8.62
N GLU A 689 31.40 -11.48 -7.96
CA GLU A 689 32.76 -11.73 -8.45
C GLU A 689 32.74 -12.36 -9.85
N PHE A 690 31.94 -13.42 -10.04
CA PHE A 690 31.85 -14.12 -11.31
C PHE A 690 31.39 -13.19 -12.44
N LEU A 691 30.30 -12.43 -12.23
CA LEU A 691 29.75 -11.53 -13.25
C LEU A 691 30.70 -10.37 -13.58
N SER A 692 31.35 -9.79 -12.57
CA SER A 692 32.21 -8.62 -12.75
C SER A 692 33.61 -8.94 -13.29
N SER A 693 34.22 -10.04 -12.83
CA SER A 693 35.58 -10.43 -13.25
C SER A 693 35.58 -11.37 -14.47
N GLY A 694 34.46 -12.05 -14.73
CA GLY A 694 34.33 -13.07 -15.75
C GLY A 694 34.81 -14.45 -15.34
N SER A 695 35.29 -14.66 -14.10
CA SER A 695 35.75 -15.96 -13.65
C SER A 695 35.63 -16.16 -12.14
N VAL A 696 35.38 -17.39 -11.70
CA VAL A 696 35.59 -17.81 -10.30
C VAL A 696 36.33 -19.14 -10.26
N PRO A 697 37.28 -19.32 -9.32
CA PRO A 697 38.05 -20.56 -9.22
C PRO A 697 37.19 -21.73 -8.73
N LYS A 698 37.62 -22.95 -9.06
CA LYS A 698 36.89 -24.19 -8.75
C LYS A 698 36.69 -24.46 -7.25
N ASP A 699 37.56 -23.90 -6.41
CA ASP A 699 37.60 -24.02 -4.96
C ASP A 699 37.08 -22.75 -4.26
N HIS A 700 36.35 -21.90 -4.98
CA HIS A 700 35.73 -20.70 -4.41
C HIS A 700 34.84 -21.05 -3.20
N PRO A 701 34.94 -20.32 -2.07
CA PRO A 701 34.29 -20.68 -0.81
C PRO A 701 32.75 -20.76 -0.91
N ASP A 702 32.14 -19.98 -1.80
CA ASP A 702 30.69 -20.02 -2.01
C ASP A 702 30.18 -21.33 -2.64
N PHE A 703 31.04 -22.24 -3.11
CA PHE A 703 30.64 -23.61 -3.47
C PHE A 703 30.41 -24.54 -2.27
N MET A 704 30.79 -24.15 -1.04
CA MET A 704 30.46 -24.85 0.22
C MET A 704 30.75 -26.37 0.27
N ASN A 705 31.84 -26.83 -0.37
CA ASN A 705 32.21 -28.25 -0.53
C ASN A 705 31.22 -29.11 -1.36
N CYS A 706 30.32 -28.49 -2.10
CA CYS A 706 29.43 -29.19 -3.02
C CYS A 706 30.08 -29.39 -4.41
N SER A 707 29.63 -30.42 -5.13
CA SER A 707 30.11 -30.77 -6.47
C SER A 707 29.10 -30.38 -7.55
N TYR A 708 29.52 -29.54 -8.48
CA TYR A 708 28.72 -29.01 -9.58
C TYR A 708 29.39 -29.24 -10.94
N GLY A 709 29.83 -30.47 -11.20
CA GLY A 709 30.40 -30.85 -12.49
C GLY A 709 31.59 -29.98 -12.85
N ARG A 710 31.62 -29.45 -14.08
CA ARG A 710 32.70 -28.58 -14.56
C ARG A 710 32.91 -27.33 -13.70
N PHE A 711 31.85 -26.77 -13.14
CA PHE A 711 31.95 -25.54 -12.34
C PHE A 711 32.84 -25.72 -11.10
N THR A 712 32.89 -26.92 -10.52
CA THR A 712 33.73 -27.23 -9.34
C THR A 712 34.94 -28.09 -9.67
N SER A 713 35.08 -28.59 -10.90
CA SER A 713 36.30 -29.32 -11.33
C SER A 713 37.29 -28.44 -12.08
N GLU A 714 36.79 -27.48 -12.85
CA GLU A 714 37.58 -26.58 -13.72
C GLU A 714 37.46 -25.11 -13.31
N GLY A 715 36.37 -24.73 -12.63
CA GLY A 715 36.02 -23.35 -12.32
C GLY A 715 34.95 -22.83 -13.28
N MET A 716 34.53 -21.58 -13.10
CA MET A 716 33.55 -20.94 -13.97
C MET A 716 34.18 -19.78 -14.71
N ASN A 717 33.87 -19.62 -16.00
CA ASN A 717 34.37 -18.53 -16.83
C ASN A 717 33.30 -18.05 -17.82
N HIS A 718 33.29 -16.75 -18.14
CA HIS A 718 32.50 -16.16 -19.22
C HIS A 718 33.21 -14.97 -19.86
N ASP A 719 32.83 -14.62 -21.09
CA ASP A 719 33.43 -13.55 -21.89
C ASP A 719 32.45 -12.38 -22.16
N LEU A 720 31.46 -12.19 -21.28
CA LEU A 720 30.42 -11.17 -21.48
C LEU A 720 30.93 -9.72 -21.32
N GLY A 721 32.04 -9.50 -20.61
CA GLY A 721 32.63 -8.17 -20.40
C GLY A 721 31.68 -7.18 -19.71
N ILE A 722 30.84 -7.67 -18.81
CA ILE A 722 29.76 -6.91 -18.16
C ILE A 722 30.24 -6.19 -16.90
N ARG A 723 29.58 -5.07 -16.58
CA ARG A 723 29.78 -4.32 -15.33
C ARG A 723 28.43 -3.90 -14.75
N SER A 724 28.36 -3.74 -13.44
CA SER A 724 27.17 -3.19 -12.79
C SER A 724 27.03 -1.71 -13.14
N ALA A 725 25.84 -1.31 -13.57
CA ALA A 725 25.43 0.06 -13.85
C ALA A 725 25.61 1.00 -12.65
N ASN A 726 25.39 0.46 -11.45
CA ASN A 726 25.44 1.22 -10.20
C ASN A 726 26.84 1.22 -9.56
N ALA A 727 27.82 0.56 -10.18
CA ALA A 727 29.19 0.53 -9.67
C ALA A 727 30.01 1.74 -10.14
N THR A 728 30.90 2.22 -9.28
CA THR A 728 31.94 3.21 -9.61
C THR A 728 33.22 2.84 -8.91
N ASP A 729 34.32 2.85 -9.66
CA ASP A 729 35.62 2.35 -9.22
C ASP A 729 35.54 0.92 -8.61
N GLY A 730 34.66 0.09 -9.18
CA GLY A 730 34.46 -1.29 -8.76
C GLY A 730 33.60 -1.47 -7.51
N LYS A 731 32.98 -0.42 -6.97
CA LYS A 731 32.09 -0.48 -5.79
C LYS A 731 30.69 0.03 -6.10
N GLU A 732 29.68 -0.67 -5.58
CA GLU A 732 28.29 -0.24 -5.65
C GLU A 732 28.10 1.12 -4.96
N ARG A 733 27.41 2.05 -5.64
CA ARG A 733 27.10 3.38 -5.09
C ARG A 733 25.98 3.31 -4.06
N PHE A 734 24.98 2.47 -4.29
CA PHE A 734 23.83 2.40 -3.39
C PHE A 734 24.18 1.59 -2.15
N PRO A 735 23.72 2.04 -0.96
CA PRO A 735 23.89 1.28 0.26
C PRO A 735 22.98 0.04 0.29
N TRP A 736 21.87 0.09 -0.42
CA TRP A 736 20.89 -0.99 -0.51
C TRP A 736 19.96 -0.81 -1.71
N THR A 737 19.41 -1.92 -2.18
CA THR A 737 18.31 -1.97 -3.16
C THR A 737 17.09 -2.67 -2.57
N HIS A 738 17.30 -3.46 -1.51
CA HIS A 738 16.29 -4.06 -0.64
C HIS A 738 16.45 -3.51 0.78
N TYR A 739 15.36 -3.06 1.40
CA TYR A 739 15.40 -2.42 2.72
C TYR A 739 14.23 -2.86 3.60
N VAL A 740 14.50 -3.73 4.57
CA VAL A 740 13.51 -4.20 5.55
C VAL A 740 14.12 -4.19 6.95
N ALA A 741 13.28 -4.16 7.99
CA ALA A 741 13.70 -4.00 9.39
C ALA A 741 14.85 -4.91 9.89
N HIS A 742 15.06 -6.06 9.25
CA HIS A 742 16.03 -7.07 9.67
C HIS A 742 17.16 -7.30 8.65
N PHE A 743 17.09 -6.71 7.45
CA PHE A 743 18.09 -6.87 6.41
C PHE A 743 18.04 -5.72 5.40
N ASN A 744 19.20 -5.13 5.12
CA ASN A 744 19.37 -4.11 4.08
C ASN A 744 20.58 -4.50 3.24
N GLY A 745 20.46 -4.43 1.92
CA GLY A 745 21.58 -4.76 1.04
C GLY A 745 21.29 -4.54 -0.43
N VAL A 746 22.36 -4.52 -1.23
CA VAL A 746 22.28 -4.47 -2.70
C VAL A 746 22.10 -5.89 -3.20
N LEU A 747 20.91 -6.19 -3.71
CA LEU A 747 20.55 -7.50 -4.27
C LEU A 747 20.18 -7.43 -5.75
N ASP A 748 19.79 -6.24 -6.21
CA ASP A 748 19.31 -5.98 -7.56
C ASP A 748 20.40 -5.31 -8.38
N TYR A 749 20.56 -5.72 -9.64
CA TYR A 749 21.62 -5.21 -10.50
C TYR A 749 21.14 -5.05 -11.95
N ILE A 750 21.66 -4.01 -12.61
CA ILE A 750 21.65 -3.90 -14.08
C ILE A 750 23.10 -4.08 -14.54
N TRP A 751 23.42 -5.26 -15.06
CA TRP A 751 24.71 -5.55 -15.68
C TRP A 751 24.67 -5.19 -17.16
N TYR A 752 25.71 -4.54 -17.67
CA TYR A 752 25.76 -4.14 -19.08
C TYR A 752 27.13 -4.44 -19.70
N SER A 753 27.16 -4.84 -20.98
CA SER A 753 28.40 -5.12 -21.71
C SER A 753 29.20 -3.84 -21.95
N SER A 754 30.19 -3.59 -21.10
CA SER A 754 30.92 -2.30 -21.02
C SER A 754 31.81 -1.99 -22.24
N ALA A 755 32.07 -2.98 -23.10
CA ALA A 755 32.75 -2.77 -24.38
C ALA A 755 31.87 -2.03 -25.40
N HIS A 756 30.56 -2.29 -25.39
CA HIS A 756 29.62 -1.80 -26.41
C HIS A 756 28.76 -0.63 -25.93
N LEU A 757 28.56 -0.53 -24.61
CA LEU A 757 27.67 0.43 -23.99
C LEU A 757 28.42 1.29 -22.98
N GLU A 758 27.95 2.52 -22.82
CA GLU A 758 28.30 3.42 -21.73
C GLU A 758 27.03 3.77 -20.94
N ILE A 759 27.18 4.03 -19.65
CA ILE A 759 26.07 4.51 -18.80
C ILE A 759 26.19 6.03 -18.62
N ASN A 760 25.10 6.73 -18.91
CA ASN A 760 25.04 8.19 -18.92
C ASN A 760 24.49 8.74 -17.62
N THR A 761 23.37 8.17 -17.18
CA THR A 761 22.67 8.58 -15.96
C THR A 761 22.14 7.36 -15.23
N ILE A 762 22.02 7.48 -13.91
CA ILE A 762 21.38 6.47 -13.06
C ILE A 762 20.43 7.15 -12.08
N LEU A 763 19.26 6.55 -11.84
CA LEU A 763 18.32 7.04 -10.83
C LEU A 763 18.90 6.78 -9.44
N GLY A 764 19.24 7.84 -8.71
CA GLY A 764 19.92 7.79 -7.41
C GLY A 764 19.15 7.02 -6.32
N GLU A 765 19.79 6.85 -5.18
CA GLU A 765 19.22 6.14 -4.02
C GLU A 765 17.93 6.80 -3.48
N ALA A 766 17.23 6.08 -2.61
CA ALA A 766 16.14 6.68 -1.83
C ALA A 766 16.70 7.81 -0.95
N ASP A 767 15.93 8.90 -0.79
CA ASP A 767 16.37 10.08 -0.03
C ASP A 767 16.71 9.70 1.42
N SER A 768 17.99 9.79 1.77
CA SER A 768 18.49 9.48 3.11
C SER A 768 17.84 10.37 4.18
N ASP A 769 17.54 11.63 3.85
CA ASP A 769 16.85 12.54 4.77
C ASP A 769 15.40 12.09 5.01
N TYR A 770 14.73 11.52 4.01
CA TYR A 770 13.41 10.91 4.17
C TYR A 770 13.47 9.69 5.10
N ILE A 771 14.44 8.80 4.89
CA ILE A 771 14.61 7.60 5.72
C ILE A 771 14.84 8.00 7.20
N GLU A 772 15.68 9.01 7.45
CA GLU A 772 16.01 9.47 8.80
C GLU A 772 14.87 10.29 9.45
N ARG A 773 14.31 11.27 8.73
CA ARG A 773 13.24 12.17 9.23
C ARG A 773 11.95 11.41 9.54
N GLU A 774 11.53 10.53 8.63
CA GLU A 774 10.31 9.73 8.79
C GLU A 774 10.54 8.46 9.63
N LYS A 775 11.78 8.25 10.11
CA LYS A 775 12.19 7.09 10.92
C LYS A 775 11.77 5.78 10.26
N VAL A 776 12.05 5.65 8.97
CA VAL A 776 11.59 4.51 8.16
C VAL A 776 12.25 3.22 8.64
N VAL A 777 11.43 2.36 9.23
CA VAL A 777 11.85 1.06 9.78
C VAL A 777 12.12 0.03 8.68
N GLY A 778 11.43 0.15 7.54
CA GLY A 778 11.53 -0.78 6.42
C GLY A 778 10.58 -0.40 5.30
N LEU A 779 10.75 -1.04 4.14
CA LEU A 779 9.86 -1.01 2.99
C LEU A 779 9.06 -2.34 2.91
N PRO A 780 7.87 -2.38 2.29
CA PRO A 780 7.15 -1.26 1.67
C PRO A 780 6.62 -0.29 2.73
N ASN A 781 6.18 0.89 2.30
CA ASN A 781 5.53 1.90 3.13
C ASN A 781 4.56 2.75 2.29
N ALA A 782 4.16 3.92 2.80
CA ALA A 782 3.21 4.79 2.12
C ALA A 782 3.71 5.30 0.76
N HIS A 783 5.03 5.47 0.60
CA HIS A 783 5.67 6.04 -0.58
C HIS A 783 6.27 4.97 -1.48
N PHE A 784 6.80 3.88 -0.92
CA PHE A 784 7.43 2.79 -1.65
C PHE A 784 6.55 1.54 -1.63
N PRO A 785 6.02 1.07 -2.78
CA PRO A 785 5.07 -0.03 -2.83
C PRO A 785 5.72 -1.43 -2.88
N SER A 786 7.05 -1.51 -2.82
CA SER A 786 7.83 -2.76 -2.74
C SER A 786 8.84 -2.65 -1.60
N ASP A 787 9.34 -3.78 -1.11
CA ASP A 787 10.49 -3.88 -0.21
C ASP A 787 11.84 -3.65 -0.91
N HIS A 788 11.82 -3.67 -2.25
CA HIS A 788 12.91 -3.24 -3.12
C HIS A 788 12.66 -1.83 -3.67
N ILE A 789 13.72 -1.18 -4.16
CA ILE A 789 13.63 0.05 -4.96
C ILE A 789 13.96 -0.25 -6.42
N ALA A 790 13.29 0.46 -7.34
CA ALA A 790 13.62 0.34 -8.76
C ALA A 790 15.04 0.85 -9.06
N ILE A 791 15.82 0.13 -9.85
CA ILE A 791 17.07 0.62 -10.41
C ILE A 791 16.80 1.04 -11.84
N LEU A 792 17.32 2.20 -12.25
CA LEU A 792 17.12 2.73 -13.59
C LEU A 792 18.43 3.33 -14.09
N GLY A 793 18.87 2.91 -15.28
CA GLY A 793 20.01 3.51 -15.99
C GLY A 793 19.65 3.95 -17.41
N GLU A 794 20.24 5.06 -17.85
CA GLU A 794 20.27 5.49 -19.25
C GLU A 794 21.62 5.08 -19.85
N PHE A 795 21.59 4.41 -20.99
CA PHE A 795 22.76 3.89 -21.69
C PHE A 795 22.84 4.47 -23.10
N SER A 796 24.04 4.60 -23.64
CA SER A 796 24.28 4.86 -25.06
C SER A 796 25.21 3.81 -25.65
N THR A 797 25.05 3.59 -26.96
CA THR A 797 26.02 2.80 -27.71
C THR A 797 27.32 3.57 -27.87
N LYS A 798 28.45 2.91 -27.61
CA LYS A 798 29.76 3.47 -27.89
C LYS A 798 29.99 3.46 -29.40
N THR A 799 30.34 4.60 -29.96
CA THR A 799 30.91 4.67 -31.31
C THR A 799 32.34 4.14 -31.23
N GLY A 800 32.60 3.04 -31.93
CA GLY A 800 33.93 2.44 -32.04
C GLY A 800 34.96 3.33 -32.71
#